data_AF-A0A1I1RPM1-F1
#
_entry.id   AF-A0A1I1RPM1-F1
#
_cell.length_a   1.000
_cell.length_b   1.000
_cell.length_c   1.000
_cell.angle_alpha   90.00
_cell.angle_beta   90.00
_cell.angle_gamma   90.00
#
_symmetry.space_group_name_H-M   'P 1'
#
loop_
_entity.id
_entity.type
_entity.pdbx_description
1 polymer ?
#
loop_
_entity_poly.entity_id
_entity_poly.type
_entity_poly.pdbx_seq_one_letter_code
_entity_poly.pdbx_strand_id
1 'polypeptide(L)'
;MTRHLPLRPNIDDGIDRKVLTQLRARFMRINHGRQQRAMQALSTRQQRVLTLLPLLFHVNHPLLPGYVSAQTPAGLAHFEPSAQLLAEAQRLTRSFAYKPARAPAPTPIHGLFLMGSLGTVAQAEQSDMDLWVCHASELDPGEREALQRKCDLLQSWAASQGAEAHFFLIDPERFRSGLRDARLTSDDCGTTQHFLLLDEFYRTAIWLGGRMPLWWLVPADDEHRYAHVTEALLSKRFVRAEDVLDFGHLAEVPAGEFLGAGMWQLFKGIESPYKSALKLLLTEVYASEHPQVRCLSLRFKQAVYDGLLDLDELDPYVLIYRRLEQYLQARGETERLELVRRCLYLKVNKKISKPPRHREKSWQRLLLERLTGEWGWGERQLILLDSRSQWKVRQVVAERQALVNELNYSYRFLSLFARKRPDGVAASSRDLAVLGRRLYAAFERRAGKVEFINPGIAPDLGEDTLTLVHNPSPKGERWALYSGSLGAQEWQDFAPLRQARSLIELLAWSHRNGVIDSGTHLSLHPGDSDLTEVELSQLLGCLAQALPMPLASVTEAALARPRRPAEELLLINVGIDPLRQHSQMNVHMTSERTDPLGYSGVRDNLVLTLDRITLNSWNELLVERYDGPTALLDCLSDVLNAMPGRDERPNLRVFCYCRNRATTIVERVEGLLNELVDCLDSGQQQRYLLQIARRYHLLDLTPGRVRHSMLEDLPTLLEHLAQDRAEYSPLRLDRNALEGEDLALILEAGRPACIQVFYRLHETEGLAQINVLDECGALWRSQVPFHNETSLLTPLHRFLQSLLYRRDAAQALEGPQQPLEILYHQLLPAAPLRAQRLEPRPAPLNEVSLPFYDVQAIVEPGNGPRAYVSLFCNHREFSELEHGEQLFTNVARHILAQRSEQQPYPCYITDLDLSALLGERQPSVVHYLRYKASLEEALNGALRTS
;
A
#
# COMPACT_ATOMS: atom_id res chain seq x y z
N MET A 1 21.75 -53.22 7.27
CA MET A 1 21.88 -52.35 8.45
C MET A 1 22.41 -53.17 9.62
N THR A 2 23.62 -52.89 10.10
CA THR A 2 24.12 -53.39 11.39
C THR A 2 23.45 -52.56 12.49
N ARG A 3 22.43 -53.11 13.15
CA ARG A 3 21.79 -52.43 14.30
C ARG A 3 22.71 -52.55 15.50
N HIS A 4 23.23 -51.42 15.98
CA HIS A 4 23.93 -51.34 17.26
C HIS A 4 22.92 -51.52 18.40
N LEU A 5 23.32 -52.14 19.51
CA LEU A 5 22.44 -52.31 20.68
C LEU A 5 22.04 -50.95 21.28
N PRO A 6 20.80 -50.76 21.74
CA PRO A 6 20.40 -49.55 22.45
C PRO A 6 21.27 -49.31 23.70
N LEU A 7 21.57 -48.05 23.98
CA LEU A 7 22.24 -47.62 25.21
C LEU A 7 21.22 -46.92 26.11
N ARG A 8 21.13 -47.37 27.37
CA ARG A 8 20.21 -46.85 28.39
C ARG A 8 20.99 -46.64 29.69
N PRO A 9 21.79 -45.58 29.82
CA PRO A 9 22.49 -45.31 31.07
C PRO A 9 21.46 -44.94 32.15
N ASN A 10 21.50 -45.62 33.31
CA ASN A 10 20.74 -45.23 34.48
C ASN A 10 21.63 -44.41 35.42
N ILE A 11 21.28 -43.14 35.63
CA ILE A 11 22.04 -42.23 36.49
C ILE A 11 21.86 -42.53 37.99
N ASP A 12 20.71 -43.09 38.36
CA ASP A 12 20.33 -43.36 39.74
C ASP A 12 21.02 -44.65 40.28
N ASP A 13 21.19 -45.67 39.44
CA ASP A 13 21.83 -46.96 39.79
C ASP A 13 23.36 -46.99 39.58
N GLY A 14 23.93 -45.91 39.02
CA GLY A 14 25.35 -45.78 38.71
C GLY A 14 25.66 -45.88 37.22
N ILE A 15 26.51 -44.97 36.73
CA ILE A 15 26.82 -44.82 35.30
C ILE A 15 28.13 -45.52 34.93
N ASP A 16 28.10 -46.43 33.95
CA ASP A 16 29.31 -46.99 33.35
C ASP A 16 29.96 -45.95 32.40
N ARG A 17 31.18 -45.51 32.73
CA ARG A 17 31.98 -44.60 31.88
C ARG A 17 32.18 -45.13 30.46
N LYS A 18 32.19 -46.46 30.27
CA LYS A 18 32.26 -47.07 28.94
C LYS A 18 31.01 -46.76 28.11
N VAL A 19 29.83 -46.75 28.71
CA VAL A 19 28.57 -46.40 28.04
C VAL A 19 28.58 -44.94 27.59
N LEU A 20 29.01 -44.01 28.46
CA LEU A 20 29.15 -42.60 28.09
C LEU A 20 30.17 -42.40 26.95
N THR A 21 31.28 -43.13 26.99
CA THR A 21 32.30 -43.11 25.92
C THR A 21 31.73 -43.61 24.59
N GLN A 22 30.94 -44.69 24.61
CA GLN A 22 30.28 -45.21 23.41
C GLN A 22 29.23 -44.24 22.88
N LEU A 23 28.44 -43.60 23.74
CA LEU A 23 27.46 -42.57 23.35
C LEU A 23 28.17 -41.38 22.66
N ARG A 24 29.23 -40.85 23.27
CA ARG A 24 30.06 -39.80 22.66
C ARG A 24 30.56 -40.24 21.28
N ALA A 25 31.06 -41.46 21.14
CA ALA A 25 31.55 -41.98 19.86
C ALA A 25 30.44 -42.03 18.79
N ARG A 26 29.19 -42.33 19.17
CA ARG A 26 28.04 -42.32 18.24
C ARG A 26 27.74 -40.92 17.71
N PHE A 27 27.63 -39.93 18.60
CA PHE A 27 27.43 -38.54 18.19
C PHE A 27 28.60 -38.02 17.33
N MET A 28 29.84 -38.32 17.71
CA MET A 28 31.02 -37.94 16.95
C MET A 28 31.07 -38.58 15.56
N ARG A 29 30.63 -39.84 15.41
CA ARG A 29 30.51 -40.50 14.11
C ARG A 29 29.53 -39.78 13.20
N ILE A 30 28.37 -39.40 13.73
CA ILE A 30 27.36 -38.65 12.98
C ILE A 30 27.89 -37.26 12.63
N ASN A 31 28.51 -36.56 13.59
CA ASN A 31 29.13 -35.25 13.38
C ASN A 31 30.16 -35.27 12.26
N HIS A 32 31.09 -36.24 12.29
CA HIS A 32 32.11 -36.38 11.27
C HIS A 32 31.51 -36.69 9.89
N GLY A 33 30.52 -37.58 9.84
CA GLY A 33 29.81 -37.90 8.60
C GLY A 33 29.08 -36.67 8.00
N ARG A 34 28.43 -35.86 8.85
CA ARG A 34 27.79 -34.61 8.42
C ARG A 34 28.80 -33.55 7.99
N GLN A 35 29.93 -33.43 8.67
CA GLN A 35 31.02 -32.54 8.26
C GLN A 35 31.60 -32.94 6.90
N GLN A 36 31.77 -34.24 6.63
CA GLN A 36 32.18 -34.75 5.32
C GLN A 36 31.14 -34.41 4.23
N ARG A 37 29.85 -34.65 4.50
CA ARG A 37 28.76 -34.25 3.60
C ARG A 37 28.76 -32.75 3.33
N ALA A 38 29.03 -31.94 4.36
CA ALA A 38 29.14 -30.49 4.23
C ALA A 38 30.23 -30.10 3.24
N MET A 39 31.43 -30.66 3.39
CA MET A 39 32.57 -30.40 2.50
C MET A 39 32.29 -30.80 1.05
N GLN A 40 31.59 -31.92 0.80
CA GLN A 40 31.28 -32.41 -0.56
C GLN A 40 30.43 -31.44 -1.40
N ALA A 41 29.61 -30.60 -0.77
CA ALA A 41 28.75 -29.65 -1.46
C ALA A 41 29.33 -28.22 -1.55
N LEU A 42 30.43 -27.95 -0.85
CA LEU A 42 31.14 -26.66 -0.90
C LEU A 42 32.16 -26.65 -2.04
N SER A 43 32.36 -25.48 -2.66
CA SER A 43 33.48 -25.25 -3.58
C SER A 43 34.83 -25.30 -2.84
N THR A 44 35.94 -25.50 -3.55
CA THR A 44 37.28 -25.59 -2.94
C THR A 44 37.65 -24.35 -2.11
N ARG A 45 37.21 -23.15 -2.51
CA ARG A 45 37.43 -21.91 -1.75
C ARG A 45 36.61 -21.89 -0.46
N GLN A 46 35.33 -22.26 -0.53
CA GLN A 46 34.46 -22.36 0.64
C GLN A 46 34.91 -23.48 1.61
N GLN A 47 35.38 -24.62 1.10
CA GLN A 47 35.98 -25.69 1.91
C GLN A 47 37.19 -25.17 2.70
N ARG A 48 38.04 -24.35 2.07
CA ARG A 48 39.18 -23.72 2.74
C ARG A 48 38.73 -22.80 3.87
N VAL A 49 37.67 -22.01 3.68
CA VAL A 49 37.07 -21.19 4.74
C VAL A 49 36.72 -22.08 5.92
N LEU A 50 35.82 -23.05 5.73
CA LEU A 50 35.34 -23.92 6.81
C LEU A 50 36.47 -24.69 7.51
N THR A 51 37.48 -25.12 6.75
CA THR A 51 38.64 -25.84 7.28
C THR A 51 39.48 -24.97 8.21
N LEU A 52 39.67 -23.69 7.89
CA LEU A 52 40.57 -22.79 8.62
C LEU A 52 39.92 -22.13 9.84
N LEU A 53 38.59 -22.07 9.92
CA LEU A 53 37.90 -21.37 11.02
C LEU A 53 38.39 -21.80 12.43
N PRO A 54 38.53 -23.09 12.76
CA PRO A 54 39.05 -23.49 14.08
C PRO A 54 40.43 -22.91 14.39
N LEU A 55 41.33 -22.88 13.40
CA LEU A 55 42.66 -22.27 13.55
C LEU A 55 42.57 -20.76 13.73
N LEU A 56 41.72 -20.08 12.96
CA LEU A 56 41.58 -18.62 13.01
C LEU A 56 41.01 -18.14 14.35
N PHE A 57 40.20 -18.94 15.05
CA PHE A 57 39.78 -18.66 16.43
C PHE A 57 40.80 -19.12 17.48
N HIS A 58 41.60 -20.14 17.18
CA HIS A 58 42.65 -20.60 18.09
C HIS A 58 43.87 -19.67 18.10
N VAL A 59 44.25 -19.08 16.97
CA VAL A 59 45.44 -18.24 16.82
C VAL A 59 45.06 -16.79 16.52
N ASN A 60 45.59 -15.85 17.29
CA ASN A 60 45.52 -14.42 17.00
C ASN A 60 46.86 -13.93 16.44
N HIS A 61 46.95 -13.69 15.13
CA HIS A 61 48.22 -13.34 14.48
C HIS A 61 48.01 -12.28 13.37
N PRO A 62 48.87 -11.23 13.26
CA PRO A 62 48.70 -10.14 12.30
C PRO A 62 48.60 -10.54 10.82
N LEU A 63 49.20 -11.69 10.46
CA LEU A 63 49.17 -12.23 9.11
C LEU A 63 47.92 -13.08 8.79
N LEU A 64 47.07 -13.37 9.77
CA LEU A 64 45.88 -14.18 9.59
C LEU A 64 44.63 -13.30 9.50
N PRO A 65 43.60 -13.71 8.72
CA PRO A 65 42.30 -13.07 8.73
C PRO A 65 41.71 -12.97 10.14
N GLY A 66 40.99 -11.88 10.42
CA GLY A 66 40.34 -11.67 11.72
C GLY A 66 41.22 -11.05 12.80
N TYR A 67 42.49 -10.71 12.51
CA TYR A 67 43.32 -10.00 13.48
C TYR A 67 42.83 -8.57 13.71
N VAL A 68 42.63 -8.21 14.99
CA VAL A 68 42.24 -6.85 15.41
C VAL A 68 43.36 -6.19 16.21
N SER A 69 43.84 -6.86 17.26
CA SER A 69 44.94 -6.39 18.12
C SER A 69 45.63 -7.57 18.78
N ALA A 70 46.77 -7.36 19.45
CA ALA A 70 47.43 -8.44 20.20
C ALA A 70 46.60 -8.96 21.39
N GLN A 71 45.70 -8.13 21.93
CA GLN A 71 44.84 -8.43 23.07
C GLN A 71 43.53 -9.14 22.69
N THR A 72 43.24 -9.29 21.39
CA THR A 72 42.00 -9.93 20.94
C THR A 72 41.93 -11.39 21.43
N PRO A 73 40.84 -11.81 22.08
CA PRO A 73 40.68 -13.17 22.58
C PRO A 73 40.90 -14.22 21.49
N ALA A 74 41.72 -15.22 21.81
CA ALA A 74 41.95 -16.39 20.98
C ALA A 74 42.42 -17.57 21.82
N GLY A 75 42.22 -18.77 21.31
CA GLY A 75 42.49 -20.01 22.01
C GLY A 75 41.22 -20.83 22.09
N LEU A 76 41.08 -21.77 21.16
CA LEU A 76 39.99 -22.75 21.15
C LEU A 76 40.33 -23.89 22.12
N ALA A 77 39.41 -24.17 23.05
CA ALA A 77 39.58 -25.23 24.04
C ALA A 77 39.84 -26.60 23.37
N HIS A 78 40.76 -27.40 23.94
CA HIS A 78 41.07 -28.77 23.47
C HIS A 78 41.39 -28.88 21.97
N PHE A 79 41.88 -27.81 21.35
CA PHE A 79 42.19 -27.78 19.93
C PHE A 79 43.70 -27.73 19.71
N GLU A 80 44.19 -28.67 18.92
CA GLU A 80 45.56 -28.69 18.42
C GLU A 80 45.54 -28.74 16.89
N PRO A 81 46.19 -27.79 16.20
CA PRO A 81 46.17 -27.76 14.76
C PRO A 81 47.02 -28.89 14.17
N SER A 82 46.45 -29.65 13.22
CA SER A 82 47.19 -30.68 12.51
C SER A 82 48.22 -30.08 11.54
N ALA A 83 49.25 -30.85 11.18
CA ALA A 83 50.24 -30.42 10.18
C ALA A 83 49.60 -30.05 8.82
N GLN A 84 48.53 -30.74 8.43
CA GLN A 84 47.77 -30.44 7.22
C GLN A 84 47.06 -29.09 7.32
N LEU A 85 46.44 -28.80 8.47
CA LEU A 85 45.76 -27.52 8.70
C LEU A 85 46.75 -26.35 8.70
N LEU A 86 47.92 -26.53 9.31
CA LEU A 86 48.99 -25.54 9.29
C LEU A 86 49.52 -25.28 7.87
N ALA A 87 49.62 -26.33 7.04
CA ALA A 87 49.99 -26.18 5.64
C ALA A 87 48.93 -25.39 4.85
N GLU A 88 47.63 -25.60 5.09
CA GLU A 88 46.57 -24.78 4.49
C GLU A 88 46.65 -23.31 4.94
N ALA A 89 46.98 -23.04 6.20
CA ALA A 89 47.18 -21.69 6.69
C ALA A 89 48.39 -20.99 6.03
N GLN A 90 49.48 -21.73 5.82
CA GLN A 90 50.67 -21.23 5.09
C GLN A 90 50.39 -20.96 3.61
N ARG A 91 49.38 -21.61 3.02
CA ARG A 91 48.91 -21.27 1.67
C ARG A 91 48.16 -19.94 1.61
N LEU A 92 47.55 -19.49 2.71
CA LEU A 92 47.02 -18.13 2.80
C LEU A 92 48.15 -17.11 2.95
N THR A 93 49.13 -17.40 3.81
CA THR A 93 50.25 -16.49 4.09
C THR A 93 51.54 -17.28 4.33
N ARG A 94 52.45 -17.25 3.35
CA ARG A 94 53.69 -18.06 3.37
C ARG A 94 54.61 -17.73 4.54
N SER A 95 54.53 -16.49 5.04
CA SER A 95 55.34 -16.01 6.17
C SER A 95 54.77 -16.41 7.54
N PHE A 96 53.61 -17.06 7.59
CA PHE A 96 53.05 -17.54 8.84
C PHE A 96 53.79 -18.78 9.35
N ALA A 97 54.31 -18.67 10.56
CA ALA A 97 54.90 -19.78 11.29
C ALA A 97 54.13 -19.96 12.60
N TYR A 98 53.48 -21.11 12.75
CA TYR A 98 52.77 -21.44 13.98
C TYR A 98 53.75 -21.64 15.12
N LYS A 99 53.52 -20.94 16.22
CA LYS A 99 54.25 -21.08 17.47
C LYS A 99 53.26 -21.55 18.53
N PRO A 100 53.39 -22.78 19.05
CA PRO A 100 52.58 -23.25 20.15
C PRO A 100 52.73 -22.30 21.35
N ALA A 101 51.64 -22.04 22.06
CA ALA A 101 51.70 -21.25 23.27
C ALA A 101 52.60 -21.93 24.32
N ARG A 102 53.41 -21.14 25.04
CA ARG A 102 54.25 -21.64 26.14
C ARG A 102 53.44 -21.53 27.44
N ALA A 103 53.35 -22.62 28.21
CA ALA A 103 52.52 -22.76 29.43
C ALA A 103 51.00 -22.82 29.13
N PRO A 104 50.12 -23.23 30.07
CA PRO A 104 48.68 -23.28 29.77
C PRO A 104 48.17 -21.87 29.50
N ALA A 105 47.99 -21.56 28.22
CA ALA A 105 47.41 -20.31 27.77
C ALA A 105 45.88 -20.36 27.98
N PRO A 106 45.25 -19.23 28.32
CA PRO A 106 43.80 -19.18 28.42
C PRO A 106 43.18 -19.58 27.07
N THR A 107 42.13 -20.41 27.13
CA THR A 107 41.33 -20.78 25.95
C THR A 107 39.94 -20.14 26.09
N PRO A 108 39.81 -18.82 25.87
CA PRO A 108 38.55 -18.10 26.06
C PRO A 108 37.46 -18.50 25.07
N ILE A 109 37.81 -19.21 23.99
CA ILE A 109 36.84 -19.77 23.04
C ILE A 109 36.58 -21.22 23.44
N HIS A 110 35.40 -21.44 24.02
CA HIS A 110 34.98 -22.74 24.53
C HIS A 110 34.51 -23.70 23.43
N GLY A 111 33.93 -23.22 22.33
CA GLY A 111 33.38 -24.10 21.30
C GLY A 111 33.07 -23.40 19.99
N LEU A 112 33.17 -24.15 18.89
CA LEU A 112 32.77 -23.72 17.56
C LEU A 112 31.79 -24.73 16.97
N PHE A 113 30.62 -24.23 16.58
CA PHE A 113 29.56 -25.02 15.99
C PHE A 113 29.05 -24.36 14.72
N LEU A 114 28.95 -25.14 13.65
CA LEU A 114 28.26 -24.74 12.42
C LEU A 114 26.82 -25.25 12.50
N MET A 115 25.82 -24.40 12.27
CA MET A 115 24.40 -24.79 12.29
C MET A 115 23.73 -24.59 10.93
N GLY A 116 22.45 -24.97 10.83
CA GLY A 116 21.63 -24.73 9.64
C GLY A 116 21.66 -25.89 8.65
N SER A 117 21.66 -25.57 7.35
CA SER A 117 21.50 -26.59 6.30
C SER A 117 22.77 -27.33 5.90
N LEU A 118 23.96 -26.91 6.36
CA LEU A 118 25.20 -27.59 5.99
C LEU A 118 25.27 -29.02 6.52
N GLY A 119 25.78 -29.93 5.70
CA GLY A 119 25.84 -31.36 5.98
C GLY A 119 24.47 -32.05 6.01
N THR A 120 23.44 -31.40 5.45
CA THR A 120 22.08 -31.96 5.32
C THR A 120 21.66 -32.08 3.85
N VAL A 121 20.58 -32.81 3.58
CA VAL A 121 20.07 -33.01 2.22
C VAL A 121 19.67 -31.68 1.58
N ALA A 122 19.28 -30.70 2.40
CA ALA A 122 18.88 -29.36 1.96
C ALA A 122 20.05 -28.39 1.70
N GLN A 123 21.31 -28.84 1.83
CA GLN A 123 22.48 -28.01 1.50
C GLN A 123 22.56 -27.76 -0.01
N ALA A 124 22.57 -26.48 -0.38
CA ALA A 124 22.96 -25.98 -1.68
C ALA A 124 24.34 -25.30 -1.61
N GLU A 125 24.96 -25.06 -2.77
CA GLU A 125 26.27 -24.40 -2.86
C GLU A 125 26.25 -22.95 -2.32
N GLN A 126 25.12 -22.25 -2.44
CA GLN A 126 24.90 -20.92 -1.87
C GLN A 126 24.34 -20.94 -0.43
N SER A 127 24.45 -22.06 0.30
CA SER A 127 23.98 -22.06 1.70
C SER A 127 24.90 -21.22 2.58
N ASP A 128 24.29 -20.45 3.46
CA ASP A 128 24.91 -19.68 4.53
C ASP A 128 25.60 -20.57 5.58
N MET A 129 26.75 -20.11 6.08
CA MET A 129 27.47 -20.72 7.19
C MET A 129 27.17 -19.96 8.49
N ASP A 130 26.21 -20.44 9.27
CA ASP A 130 25.90 -19.88 10.58
C ASP A 130 26.78 -20.52 11.66
N LEU A 131 27.64 -19.73 12.31
CA LEU A 131 28.58 -20.21 13.32
C LEU A 131 28.29 -19.66 14.70
N TRP A 132 28.16 -20.57 15.67
CA TRP A 132 28.19 -20.22 17.09
C TRP A 132 29.62 -20.25 17.60
N VAL A 133 30.09 -19.09 18.04
CA VAL A 133 31.38 -18.89 18.70
C VAL A 133 31.11 -18.83 20.20
N CYS A 134 31.22 -19.98 20.85
CA CYS A 134 30.96 -20.10 22.28
C CYS A 134 32.18 -19.62 23.05
N HIS A 135 32.02 -18.60 23.89
CA HIS A 135 33.12 -17.99 24.62
C HIS A 135 32.93 -18.08 26.14
N ALA A 136 33.99 -17.75 26.88
CA ALA A 136 34.01 -17.65 28.33
C ALA A 136 33.10 -16.51 28.81
N SER A 137 32.29 -16.76 29.84
CA SER A 137 31.37 -15.77 30.41
C SER A 137 32.12 -14.66 31.15
N GLU A 138 33.38 -14.91 31.51
CA GLU A 138 34.30 -14.01 32.19
C GLU A 138 34.92 -12.93 31.27
N LEU A 139 34.69 -13.00 29.95
CA LEU A 139 35.20 -11.98 29.02
C LEU A 139 34.63 -10.60 29.35
N ASP A 140 35.51 -9.62 29.51
CA ASP A 140 35.10 -8.25 29.76
C ASP A 140 34.42 -7.64 28.51
N PRO A 141 33.73 -6.48 28.64
CA PRO A 141 33.06 -5.86 27.49
C PRO A 141 33.99 -5.51 26.32
N GLY A 142 35.24 -5.11 26.60
CA GLY A 142 36.22 -4.74 25.57
C GLY A 142 36.79 -5.97 24.84
N GLU A 143 37.03 -7.06 25.56
CA GLU A 143 37.38 -8.36 24.99
C GLU A 143 36.28 -8.91 24.08
N ARG A 144 35.02 -8.81 24.52
CA ARG A 144 33.85 -9.19 23.70
C ARG A 144 33.72 -8.33 22.44
N GLU A 145 33.92 -7.02 22.55
CA GLU A 145 33.91 -6.13 21.39
C GLU A 145 35.06 -6.45 20.41
N ALA A 146 36.26 -6.75 20.92
CA ALA A 146 37.39 -7.17 20.10
C ALA A 146 37.13 -8.50 19.39
N LEU A 147 36.48 -9.45 20.06
CA LEU A 147 36.06 -10.72 19.47
C LEU A 147 34.97 -10.53 18.41
N GLN A 148 34.00 -9.64 18.64
CA GLN A 148 32.98 -9.28 17.65
C GLN A 148 33.62 -8.67 16.39
N ARG A 149 34.56 -7.72 16.55
CA ARG A 149 35.30 -7.15 15.41
C ARG A 149 36.10 -8.23 14.65
N LYS A 150 36.67 -9.21 15.35
CA LYS A 150 37.32 -10.36 14.73
C LYS A 150 36.33 -11.17 13.88
N CYS A 151 35.14 -11.44 14.40
CA CYS A 151 34.04 -12.07 13.66
C CYS A 151 33.67 -11.29 12.38
N ASP A 152 33.52 -9.96 12.46
CA ASP A 152 33.16 -9.11 11.31
C ASP A 152 34.24 -9.15 10.20
N LEU A 153 35.52 -9.15 10.60
CA LEU A 153 36.66 -9.31 9.69
C LEU A 153 36.71 -10.70 9.06
N LEU A 154 36.39 -11.75 9.82
CA LEU A 154 36.32 -13.11 9.30
C LEU A 154 35.15 -13.29 8.33
N GLN A 155 34.00 -12.65 8.58
CA GLN A 155 32.86 -12.60 7.68
C GLN A 155 33.25 -11.93 6.35
N SER A 156 33.92 -10.78 6.41
CA SER A 156 34.43 -10.08 5.23
C SER A 156 35.43 -10.93 4.44
N TRP A 157 36.34 -11.62 5.14
CA TRP A 157 37.27 -12.55 4.52
C TRP A 157 36.58 -13.75 3.86
N ALA A 158 35.62 -14.38 4.54
CA ALA A 158 34.84 -15.49 3.99
C ALA A 158 34.10 -15.07 2.71
N ALA A 159 33.50 -13.86 2.71
CA ALA A 159 32.83 -13.30 1.53
C ALA A 159 33.80 -13.15 0.34
N SER A 160 35.05 -12.72 0.58
CA SER A 160 36.09 -12.66 -0.46
C SER A 160 36.43 -14.04 -1.08
N GLN A 161 36.14 -15.13 -0.36
CA GLN A 161 36.32 -16.50 -0.82
C GLN A 161 35.04 -17.10 -1.44
N GLY A 162 33.96 -16.33 -1.56
CA GLY A 162 32.66 -16.80 -2.04
C GLY A 162 31.87 -17.61 -1.01
N ALA A 163 32.18 -17.48 0.28
CA ALA A 163 31.42 -18.08 1.38
C ALA A 163 30.65 -16.98 2.13
N GLU A 164 29.33 -17.13 2.26
CA GLU A 164 28.54 -16.30 3.15
C GLU A 164 28.59 -16.92 4.55
N ALA A 165 29.27 -16.28 5.50
CA ALA A 165 29.45 -16.78 6.86
C ALA A 165 29.04 -15.73 7.89
N HIS A 166 28.17 -16.13 8.82
CA HIS A 166 27.65 -15.29 9.90
C HIS A 166 28.12 -15.86 11.23
N PHE A 167 28.71 -15.01 12.08
CA PHE A 167 29.27 -15.44 13.37
C PHE A 167 28.48 -14.84 14.53
N PHE A 168 28.04 -15.71 15.42
CA PHE A 168 27.23 -15.34 16.59
C PHE A 168 28.02 -15.67 17.86
N LEU A 169 28.30 -14.64 18.66
CA LEU A 169 28.93 -14.83 19.97
C LEU A 169 27.90 -15.39 20.95
N ILE A 170 28.22 -16.52 21.55
CA ILE A 170 27.34 -17.21 22.51
C ILE A 170 28.06 -17.35 23.84
N ASP A 171 27.46 -16.80 24.88
CA ASP A 171 27.79 -17.12 26.27
C ASP A 171 26.87 -18.29 26.71
N PRO A 172 27.40 -19.51 26.90
CA PRO A 172 26.59 -20.68 27.23
C PRO A 172 25.83 -20.55 28.56
N GLU A 173 26.43 -19.92 29.57
CA GLU A 173 25.80 -19.76 30.88
C GLU A 173 24.61 -18.80 30.81
N ARG A 174 24.82 -17.65 30.15
CA ARG A 174 23.73 -16.70 29.88
C ARG A 174 22.65 -17.32 29.02
N PHE A 175 23.03 -18.02 27.94
CA PHE A 175 22.09 -18.69 27.05
C PHE A 175 21.19 -19.66 27.83
N ARG A 176 21.77 -20.55 28.63
CA ARG A 176 21.02 -21.52 29.46
C ARG A 176 20.03 -20.84 30.41
N SER A 177 20.37 -19.68 30.96
CA SER A 177 19.49 -18.92 31.87
C SER A 177 18.33 -18.19 31.18
N GLY A 178 18.26 -18.23 29.85
CA GLY A 178 17.27 -17.48 29.06
C GLY A 178 17.58 -15.99 28.92
N LEU A 179 18.68 -15.50 29.50
CA LEU A 179 19.15 -14.11 29.37
C LEU A 179 19.87 -13.94 28.02
N ARG A 180 19.22 -13.29 27.05
CA ARG A 180 19.84 -12.89 25.78
C ARG A 180 20.14 -11.40 25.74
N ASP A 181 21.31 -11.05 25.21
CA ASP A 181 21.56 -9.69 24.73
C ASP A 181 20.74 -9.51 23.44
N ALA A 182 19.79 -8.57 23.45
CA ALA A 182 18.71 -8.39 22.47
C ALA A 182 19.14 -7.95 21.04
N ARG A 183 20.33 -8.29 20.56
CA ARG A 183 20.87 -7.81 19.28
C ARG A 183 21.34 -8.95 18.37
N LEU A 184 20.38 -9.61 17.72
CA LEU A 184 20.59 -10.33 16.46
C LEU A 184 19.89 -9.56 15.33
N THR A 185 20.33 -8.31 15.10
CA THR A 185 19.95 -7.41 13.99
C THR A 185 18.45 -7.33 13.59
N SER A 186 18.13 -6.61 12.53
CA SER A 186 17.26 -5.42 12.53
C SER A 186 15.73 -5.54 12.66
N ASP A 187 15.14 -6.68 13.03
CA ASP A 187 13.68 -6.79 13.18
C ASP A 187 13.32 -7.56 14.47
N ASP A 188 12.64 -6.88 15.39
CA ASP A 188 12.38 -7.29 16.80
C ASP A 188 11.64 -8.64 16.96
N CYS A 189 11.11 -9.23 15.89
CA CYS A 189 10.42 -10.53 15.90
C CYS A 189 11.35 -11.74 16.18
N GLY A 190 12.68 -11.59 16.07
CA GLY A 190 13.65 -12.66 16.32
C GLY A 190 14.00 -12.90 17.80
N THR A 191 13.64 -11.95 18.68
CA THR A 191 14.06 -11.93 20.09
C THR A 191 13.44 -13.03 20.95
N THR A 192 12.33 -13.64 20.50
CA THR A 192 11.51 -14.59 21.27
C THR A 192 11.73 -16.09 20.92
N GLN A 193 12.82 -16.44 20.24
CA GLN A 193 13.11 -17.83 19.80
C GLN A 193 14.30 -18.44 20.55
N HIS A 194 14.18 -18.71 21.85
CA HIS A 194 15.20 -19.40 22.63
C HIS A 194 15.15 -20.91 22.40
N PHE A 195 14.03 -21.54 22.76
CA PHE A 195 13.88 -22.99 22.77
C PHE A 195 13.81 -23.58 21.36
N LEU A 196 13.12 -22.93 20.42
CA LEU A 196 13.06 -23.43 19.04
C LEU A 196 14.38 -23.28 18.29
N LEU A 197 15.18 -22.26 18.63
CA LEU A 197 16.56 -22.17 18.14
C LEU A 197 17.44 -23.26 18.76
N LEU A 198 17.25 -23.58 20.05
CA LEU A 198 17.98 -24.66 20.71
C LEU A 198 17.61 -26.04 20.14
N ASP A 199 16.34 -26.30 19.83
CA ASP A 199 15.92 -27.49 19.08
C ASP A 199 16.63 -27.55 17.72
N GLU A 200 16.72 -26.39 17.03
CA GLU A 200 17.45 -26.29 15.77
C GLU A 200 18.93 -26.60 15.90
N PHE A 201 19.56 -26.01 16.89
CA PHE A 201 20.95 -26.25 17.21
C PHE A 201 21.20 -27.73 17.48
N TYR A 202 20.46 -28.36 18.39
CA TYR A 202 20.74 -29.76 18.76
C TYR A 202 20.55 -30.77 17.63
N ARG A 203 19.65 -30.51 16.67
CA ARG A 203 19.48 -31.40 15.51
C ARG A 203 20.40 -31.06 14.34
N THR A 204 20.85 -29.80 14.19
CA THR A 204 21.63 -29.36 13.00
C THR A 204 23.09 -29.06 13.26
N ALA A 205 23.53 -28.83 14.49
CA ALA A 205 24.89 -28.42 14.78
C ALA A 205 25.92 -29.46 14.31
N ILE A 206 27.00 -28.96 13.71
CA ILE A 206 28.23 -29.68 13.40
C ILE A 206 29.31 -29.05 14.28
N TRP A 207 29.82 -29.81 15.24
CA TRP A 207 30.94 -29.44 16.08
C TRP A 207 32.22 -29.38 15.25
N LEU A 208 32.89 -28.23 15.25
CA LEU A 208 34.14 -27.97 14.53
C LEU A 208 35.39 -28.03 15.43
N GLY A 209 35.21 -27.87 16.74
CA GLY A 209 36.28 -27.90 17.74
C GLY A 209 35.82 -27.31 19.08
N GLY A 210 36.61 -27.50 20.14
CA GLY A 210 36.25 -27.03 21.48
C GLY A 210 35.66 -28.09 22.40
N ARG A 211 34.93 -27.63 23.40
CA ARG A 211 34.08 -28.42 24.29
C ARG A 211 32.83 -28.91 23.54
N MET A 212 32.32 -30.07 23.92
CA MET A 212 31.13 -30.66 23.28
C MET A 212 29.84 -30.37 24.08
N PRO A 213 28.65 -30.47 23.48
CA PRO A 213 27.40 -30.29 24.24
C PRO A 213 27.22 -31.37 25.31
N LEU A 214 27.01 -30.96 26.57
CA LEU A 214 26.69 -31.85 27.69
C LEU A 214 25.38 -32.61 27.45
N TRP A 215 24.44 -31.96 26.77
CA TRP A 215 23.12 -32.51 26.42
C TRP A 215 23.18 -33.84 25.65
N TRP A 216 24.27 -34.14 24.92
CA TRP A 216 24.46 -35.45 24.27
C TRP A 216 24.49 -36.61 25.26
N LEU A 217 24.92 -36.37 26.51
CA LEU A 217 25.13 -37.38 27.54
C LEU A 217 23.91 -37.54 28.48
N VAL A 218 22.86 -36.74 28.29
CA VAL A 218 21.61 -36.83 29.05
C VAL A 218 20.58 -37.60 28.24
N PRO A 219 20.04 -38.74 28.72
CA PRO A 219 18.99 -39.48 28.04
C PRO A 219 17.77 -38.62 27.70
N ALA A 220 17.07 -38.92 26.60
CA ALA A 220 15.86 -38.18 26.24
C ALA A 220 14.72 -38.37 27.26
N ASP A 221 14.62 -39.55 27.88
CA ASP A 221 13.62 -39.84 28.90
C ASP A 221 13.86 -39.04 30.20
N ASP A 222 15.12 -38.64 30.47
CA ASP A 222 15.50 -37.84 31.65
C ASP A 222 15.50 -36.33 31.40
N GLU A 223 15.00 -35.86 30.24
CA GLU A 223 15.01 -34.42 29.91
C GLU A 223 14.30 -33.57 30.98
N HIS A 224 13.20 -34.08 31.56
CA HIS A 224 12.45 -33.43 32.63
C HIS A 224 13.22 -33.30 33.96
N ARG A 225 14.28 -34.10 34.16
CA ARG A 225 15.20 -34.02 35.32
C ARG A 225 16.60 -33.59 34.90
N TYR A 226 16.74 -32.85 33.78
CA TYR A 226 18.03 -32.49 33.19
C TYR A 226 19.04 -31.94 34.19
N ALA A 227 18.63 -30.98 35.03
CA ALA A 227 19.51 -30.36 36.03
C ALA A 227 20.10 -31.38 37.02
N HIS A 228 19.29 -32.34 37.46
CA HIS A 228 19.74 -33.40 38.36
C HIS A 228 20.77 -34.31 37.66
N VAL A 229 20.51 -34.67 36.40
CA VAL A 229 21.42 -35.53 35.62
C VAL A 229 22.75 -34.85 35.34
N THR A 230 22.72 -33.59 34.90
CA THR A 230 23.95 -32.84 34.61
C THR A 230 24.77 -32.59 35.87
N GLU A 231 24.12 -32.26 36.99
CA GLU A 231 24.78 -32.16 38.29
C GLU A 231 25.43 -33.49 38.68
N ALA A 232 24.74 -34.62 38.53
CA ALA A 232 25.30 -35.94 38.82
C ALA A 232 26.50 -36.28 37.92
N LEU A 233 26.42 -35.99 36.62
CA LEU A 233 27.51 -36.23 35.66
C LEU A 233 28.78 -35.43 36.02
N LEU A 234 28.62 -34.19 36.46
CA LEU A 234 29.72 -33.27 36.78
C LEU A 234 30.26 -33.47 38.20
N SER A 235 29.40 -33.46 39.23
CA SER A 235 29.79 -33.56 40.64
C SER A 235 30.43 -34.91 40.98
N LYS A 236 29.88 -36.01 40.43
CA LYS A 236 30.43 -37.36 40.59
C LYS A 236 31.60 -37.64 39.63
N ARG A 237 32.03 -36.64 38.84
CA ARG A 237 33.17 -36.70 37.91
C ARG A 237 33.07 -37.84 36.89
N PHE A 238 31.87 -38.10 36.36
CA PHE A 238 31.70 -38.94 35.18
C PHE A 238 32.15 -38.22 33.91
N VAL A 239 31.99 -36.89 33.90
CA VAL A 239 32.42 -35.97 32.84
C VAL A 239 33.12 -34.78 33.49
N ARG A 240 34.15 -34.23 32.84
CA ARG A 240 34.85 -33.04 33.31
C ARG A 240 34.15 -31.77 32.82
N ALA A 241 34.02 -30.76 33.66
CA ALA A 241 33.35 -29.51 33.30
C ALA A 241 34.06 -28.78 32.15
N GLU A 242 35.39 -28.86 32.11
CA GLU A 242 36.23 -28.28 31.07
C GLU A 242 36.10 -28.97 29.70
N ASP A 243 35.45 -30.13 29.60
CA ASP A 243 35.26 -30.88 28.35
C ASP A 243 33.90 -30.61 27.68
N VAL A 244 32.98 -29.92 28.37
CA VAL A 244 31.58 -29.79 27.93
C VAL A 244 31.02 -28.37 27.99
N LEU A 245 29.93 -28.16 27.24
CA LEU A 245 29.12 -26.95 27.21
C LEU A 245 27.67 -27.29 27.51
N ASP A 246 27.06 -26.55 28.43
CA ASP A 246 25.66 -26.69 28.78
C ASP A 246 24.86 -25.52 28.17
N PHE A 247 23.98 -25.82 27.23
CA PHE A 247 23.05 -24.86 26.62
C PHE A 247 21.62 -25.00 27.19
N GLY A 248 21.38 -25.93 28.11
CA GLY A 248 20.06 -26.22 28.69
C GLY A 248 19.37 -27.44 28.09
N HIS A 249 18.04 -27.48 28.27
CA HIS A 249 17.19 -28.61 27.94
C HIS A 249 15.94 -28.18 27.18
N LEU A 250 15.22 -29.16 26.63
CA LEU A 250 13.97 -28.98 25.88
C LEU A 250 12.78 -29.72 26.52
N ALA A 251 12.82 -29.95 27.83
CA ALA A 251 11.74 -30.60 28.58
C ALA A 251 10.40 -29.85 28.46
N GLU A 252 10.45 -28.52 28.49
CA GLU A 252 9.28 -27.65 28.38
C GLU A 252 9.59 -26.52 27.41
N VAL A 253 8.65 -26.22 26.51
CA VAL A 253 8.75 -25.13 25.55
C VAL A 253 7.59 -24.15 25.81
N PRO A 254 7.88 -22.91 26.23
CA PRO A 254 6.86 -21.91 26.47
C PRO A 254 5.99 -21.63 25.24
N ALA A 255 4.70 -21.38 25.47
CA ALA A 255 3.74 -21.07 24.40
C ALA A 255 4.17 -19.90 23.49
N GLY A 256 4.80 -18.88 24.07
CA GLY A 256 5.24 -17.68 23.36
C GLY A 256 6.28 -17.95 22.26
N GLU A 257 7.08 -19.02 22.41
CA GLU A 257 8.08 -19.43 21.40
C GLU A 257 7.43 -19.74 20.05
N PHE A 258 6.27 -20.42 20.04
CA PHE A 258 5.61 -20.79 18.78
C PHE A 258 5.02 -19.58 18.07
N LEU A 259 4.52 -18.59 18.83
CA LEU A 259 4.00 -17.35 18.26
C LEU A 259 5.14 -16.56 17.61
N GLY A 260 6.23 -16.34 18.35
CA GLY A 260 7.40 -15.64 17.82
C GLY A 260 8.04 -16.32 16.62
N ALA A 261 8.25 -17.64 16.69
CA ALA A 261 8.78 -18.41 15.58
C ALA A 261 7.83 -18.44 14.38
N GLY A 262 6.54 -18.64 14.61
CA GLY A 262 5.53 -18.64 13.56
C GLY A 262 5.43 -17.30 12.83
N MET A 263 5.43 -16.19 13.58
CA MET A 263 5.45 -14.83 13.02
C MET A 263 6.68 -14.58 12.16
N TRP A 264 7.87 -14.96 12.65
CA TRP A 264 9.11 -14.83 11.90
C TRP A 264 9.11 -15.65 10.60
N GLN A 265 8.64 -16.90 10.64
CA GLN A 265 8.54 -17.72 9.43
C GLN A 265 7.48 -17.19 8.46
N LEU A 266 6.38 -16.61 8.93
CA LEU A 266 5.40 -15.94 8.07
C LEU A 266 6.01 -14.70 7.38
N PHE A 267 6.78 -13.89 8.12
CA PHE A 267 7.50 -12.75 7.57
C PHE A 267 8.45 -13.18 6.45
N LYS A 268 9.30 -14.18 6.70
CA LYS A 268 10.25 -14.72 5.72
C LYS A 268 9.55 -15.50 4.60
N GLY A 269 8.37 -16.04 4.85
CA GLY A 269 7.59 -16.84 3.89
C GLY A 269 7.10 -16.06 2.68
N ILE A 270 7.03 -14.72 2.78
CA ILE A 270 6.69 -13.86 1.64
C ILE A 270 7.85 -13.76 0.63
N GLU A 271 9.10 -13.89 1.06
CA GLU A 271 10.29 -13.76 0.19
C GLU A 271 10.93 -15.11 -0.14
N SER A 272 10.82 -16.08 0.78
CA SER A 272 11.41 -17.42 0.67
C SER A 272 10.40 -18.49 1.08
N PRO A 273 9.39 -18.75 0.24
CA PRO A 273 8.20 -19.48 0.64
C PRO A 273 8.46 -20.94 1.02
N TYR A 274 9.30 -21.69 0.30
CA TYR A 274 9.48 -23.13 0.53
C TYR A 274 10.21 -23.47 1.84
N LYS A 275 11.31 -22.77 2.16
CA LYS A 275 12.05 -22.97 3.42
C LYS A 275 11.17 -22.62 4.61
N SER A 276 10.45 -21.50 4.49
CA SER A 276 9.60 -20.97 5.55
C SER A 276 8.37 -21.83 5.78
N ALA A 277 7.74 -22.35 4.72
CA ALA A 277 6.60 -23.26 4.83
C ALA A 277 6.93 -24.50 5.67
N LEU A 278 8.06 -25.18 5.42
CA LEU A 278 8.48 -26.34 6.21
C LEU A 278 8.65 -26.01 7.70
N LYS A 279 9.31 -24.89 8.01
CA LYS A 279 9.54 -24.45 9.40
C LYS A 279 8.26 -23.98 10.09
N LEU A 280 7.37 -23.33 9.34
CA LEU A 280 6.09 -22.83 9.82
C LEU A 280 5.14 -23.98 10.17
N LEU A 281 5.02 -24.98 9.30
CA LEU A 281 4.28 -26.21 9.56
C LEU A 281 4.87 -26.97 10.75
N LEU A 282 6.20 -27.02 10.90
CA LEU A 282 6.81 -27.65 12.08
C LEU A 282 6.42 -26.92 13.37
N THR A 283 6.37 -25.59 13.31
CA THR A 283 5.92 -24.75 14.43
C THR A 283 4.44 -25.00 14.75
N GLU A 284 3.59 -25.18 13.75
CA GLU A 284 2.19 -25.62 13.93
C GLU A 284 2.12 -26.96 14.65
N VAL A 285 2.89 -27.97 14.22
CA VAL A 285 2.93 -29.28 14.90
C VAL A 285 3.28 -29.11 16.37
N TYR A 286 4.33 -28.37 16.69
CA TYR A 286 4.73 -28.16 18.08
C TYR A 286 3.67 -27.40 18.89
N ALA A 287 3.08 -26.34 18.33
CA ALA A 287 2.01 -25.60 18.98
C ALA A 287 0.77 -26.47 19.25
N SER A 288 0.45 -27.39 18.32
CA SER A 288 -0.69 -28.31 18.47
C SER A 288 -0.50 -29.35 19.58
N GLU A 289 0.75 -29.65 19.95
CA GLU A 289 1.11 -30.63 20.98
C GLU A 289 1.35 -29.98 22.35
N HIS A 290 1.41 -28.65 22.44
CA HIS A 290 1.63 -27.97 23.71
C HIS A 290 0.53 -28.30 24.73
N PRO A 291 0.88 -28.63 26.00
CA PRO A 291 2.22 -28.46 26.61
C PRO A 291 3.20 -29.62 26.40
N GLN A 292 2.75 -30.77 25.91
CA GLN A 292 3.56 -31.98 25.77
C GLN A 292 4.26 -32.04 24.41
N VAL A 293 5.07 -31.02 24.13
CA VAL A 293 5.74 -30.82 22.86
C VAL A 293 6.83 -31.89 22.67
N ARG A 294 6.80 -32.60 21.54
CA ARG A 294 7.87 -33.55 21.20
C ARG A 294 8.81 -32.94 20.17
N CYS A 295 9.81 -32.21 20.66
CA CYS A 295 10.89 -31.61 19.88
C CYS A 295 11.64 -32.62 19.01
N LEU A 296 12.10 -32.19 17.83
CA LEU A 296 12.77 -33.08 16.87
C LEU A 296 14.18 -33.46 17.33
N SER A 297 14.87 -32.55 18.00
CA SER A 297 16.16 -32.81 18.66
C SER A 297 16.08 -33.99 19.64
N LEU A 298 15.02 -34.07 20.47
CA LEU A 298 14.82 -35.21 21.38
C LEU A 298 14.63 -36.52 20.63
N ARG A 299 13.86 -36.51 19.51
CA ARG A 299 13.74 -37.69 18.64
C ARG A 299 15.07 -38.08 17.99
N PHE A 300 15.84 -37.10 17.52
CA PHE A 300 17.18 -37.31 16.99
C PHE A 300 18.09 -37.95 18.05
N LYS A 301 18.15 -37.38 19.26
CA LYS A 301 18.92 -37.91 20.39
C LYS A 301 18.50 -39.34 20.71
N GLN A 302 17.21 -39.60 20.83
CA GLN A 302 16.68 -40.93 21.12
C GLN A 302 17.12 -41.96 20.07
N ALA A 303 17.06 -41.61 18.77
CA ALA A 303 17.50 -42.49 17.70
C ALA A 303 18.99 -42.84 17.79
N VAL A 304 19.85 -41.89 18.17
CA VAL A 304 21.29 -42.14 18.40
C VAL A 304 21.51 -43.08 19.59
N TYR A 305 20.75 -42.91 20.68
CA TYR A 305 20.77 -43.82 21.83
C TYR A 305 20.31 -45.23 21.44
N ASP A 306 19.33 -45.35 20.56
CA ASP A 306 18.82 -46.61 20.02
C ASP A 306 19.76 -47.27 19.00
N GLY A 307 20.86 -46.62 18.64
CA GLY A 307 21.89 -47.17 17.76
C GLY A 307 21.63 -46.96 16.28
N LEU A 308 20.67 -46.11 15.91
CA LEU A 308 20.50 -45.63 14.55
C LEU A 308 21.60 -44.59 14.27
N LEU A 309 22.53 -44.92 13.38
CA LEU A 309 23.66 -44.05 13.01
C LEU A 309 23.68 -43.75 11.50
N ASP A 310 22.59 -44.09 10.80
CA ASP A 310 22.44 -43.81 9.37
C ASP A 310 22.20 -42.31 9.16
N LEU A 311 23.04 -41.69 8.35
CA LEU A 311 22.99 -40.24 8.13
C LEU A 311 21.80 -39.79 7.29
N ASP A 312 21.21 -40.67 6.46
CA ASP A 312 20.03 -40.34 5.67
C ASP A 312 18.76 -40.37 6.52
N GLU A 313 18.68 -41.32 7.46
CA GLU A 313 17.56 -41.38 8.41
C GLU A 313 17.63 -40.29 9.47
N LEU A 314 18.84 -39.89 9.88
CA LEU A 314 19.08 -38.83 10.86
C LEU A 314 19.22 -37.44 10.23
N ASP A 315 19.03 -37.30 8.92
CA ASP A 315 19.14 -36.02 8.25
C ASP A 315 18.09 -35.03 8.83
N PRO A 316 18.49 -33.83 9.28
CA PRO A 316 17.56 -32.90 9.94
C PRO A 316 16.33 -32.52 9.10
N TYR A 317 16.47 -32.40 7.79
CA TYR A 317 15.34 -32.07 6.90
C TYR A 317 14.46 -33.29 6.62
N VAL A 318 15.03 -34.50 6.61
CA VAL A 318 14.24 -35.74 6.57
C VAL A 318 13.44 -35.91 7.86
N LEU A 319 14.02 -35.62 9.03
CA LEU A 319 13.31 -35.65 10.30
C LEU A 319 12.14 -34.66 10.34
N ILE A 320 12.34 -33.43 9.84
CA ILE A 320 11.25 -32.47 9.66
C ILE A 320 10.17 -33.06 8.75
N TYR A 321 10.55 -33.52 7.56
CA TYR A 321 9.61 -34.09 6.60
C TYR A 321 8.78 -35.23 7.19
N ARG A 322 9.42 -36.23 7.81
CA ARG A 322 8.72 -37.38 8.40
C ARG A 322 7.77 -36.98 9.52
N ARG A 323 8.14 -35.96 10.29
CA ARG A 323 7.27 -35.42 11.34
C ARG A 323 6.03 -34.74 10.75
N LEU A 324 6.20 -33.95 9.71
CA LEU A 324 5.08 -33.32 8.99
C LEU A 324 4.21 -34.36 8.29
N GLU A 325 4.82 -35.36 7.66
CA GLU A 325 4.12 -36.47 7.01
C GLU A 325 3.22 -37.20 8.00
N GLN A 326 3.74 -37.61 9.16
CA GLN A 326 2.95 -38.25 10.22
C GLN A 326 1.77 -37.38 10.68
N TYR A 327 2.02 -36.08 10.91
CA TYR A 327 1.00 -35.15 11.40
C TYR A 327 -0.12 -34.93 10.37
N LEU A 328 0.23 -34.68 9.11
CA LEU A 328 -0.74 -34.39 8.05
C LEU A 328 -1.52 -35.65 7.62
N GLN A 329 -0.86 -36.81 7.58
CA GLN A 329 -1.53 -38.09 7.30
C GLN A 329 -2.57 -38.43 8.38
N ALA A 330 -2.23 -38.25 9.66
CA ALA A 330 -3.16 -38.50 10.77
C ALA A 330 -4.44 -37.62 10.70
N ARG A 331 -4.38 -36.50 9.97
CA ARG A 331 -5.48 -35.55 9.79
C ARG A 331 -6.17 -35.66 8.42
N GLY A 332 -5.67 -36.52 7.52
CA GLY A 332 -6.18 -36.64 6.15
C GLY A 332 -5.88 -35.43 5.25
N GLU A 333 -4.89 -34.60 5.59
CA GLU A 333 -4.58 -33.34 4.90
C GLU A 333 -3.60 -33.57 3.72
N THR A 334 -4.05 -34.30 2.70
CA THR A 334 -3.21 -34.76 1.57
C THR A 334 -2.65 -33.64 0.71
N GLU A 335 -3.41 -32.56 0.46
CA GLU A 335 -2.94 -31.42 -0.34
C GLU A 335 -1.79 -30.66 0.34
N ARG A 336 -1.88 -30.46 1.66
CA ARG A 336 -0.81 -29.86 2.47
C ARG A 336 0.43 -30.76 2.51
N LEU A 337 0.23 -32.08 2.58
CA LEU A 337 1.33 -33.04 2.53
C LEU A 337 2.07 -32.96 1.19
N GLU A 338 1.34 -32.86 0.08
CA GLU A 338 1.94 -32.71 -1.25
C GLU A 338 2.68 -31.38 -1.41
N LEU A 339 2.19 -30.30 -0.79
CA LEU A 339 2.94 -29.04 -0.70
C LEU A 339 4.26 -29.21 0.08
N VAL A 340 4.25 -29.90 1.22
CA VAL A 340 5.46 -30.19 2.02
C VAL A 340 6.50 -30.98 1.20
N ARG A 341 6.07 -31.98 0.44
CA ARG A 341 6.95 -32.77 -0.45
C ARG A 341 7.59 -31.90 -1.52
N ARG A 342 6.80 -31.06 -2.21
CA ARG A 342 7.31 -30.07 -3.18
C ARG A 342 8.26 -29.08 -2.53
N CYS A 343 7.94 -28.55 -1.34
CA CYS A 343 8.82 -27.64 -0.61
C CYS A 343 10.18 -28.27 -0.31
N LEU A 344 10.21 -29.51 0.17
CA LEU A 344 11.45 -30.23 0.41
C LEU A 344 12.23 -30.44 -0.89
N TYR A 345 11.59 -30.97 -1.93
CA TYR A 345 12.22 -31.24 -3.22
C TYR A 345 12.86 -29.98 -3.83
N LEU A 346 12.10 -28.88 -3.87
CA LEU A 346 12.56 -27.60 -4.40
C LEU A 346 13.63 -26.96 -3.51
N LYS A 347 13.60 -27.17 -2.18
CA LYS A 347 14.65 -26.71 -1.28
C LYS A 347 15.98 -27.45 -1.48
N VAL A 348 15.92 -28.76 -1.77
CA VAL A 348 17.12 -29.56 -2.07
C VAL A 348 17.71 -29.19 -3.44
N ASN A 349 16.86 -28.85 -4.41
CA ASN A 349 17.27 -28.34 -5.73
C ASN A 349 18.23 -29.27 -6.50
N LYS A 350 18.02 -30.59 -6.41
CA LYS A 350 18.73 -31.59 -7.22
C LYS A 350 17.79 -32.21 -8.23
N LYS A 351 18.11 -32.04 -9.51
CA LYS A 351 17.27 -32.51 -10.62
C LYS A 351 17.38 -34.01 -10.81
N ILE A 352 16.29 -34.75 -10.60
CA ILE A 352 16.23 -36.22 -10.75
C ILE A 352 15.85 -36.62 -12.17
N SER A 353 15.00 -35.85 -12.85
CA SER A 353 14.53 -36.12 -14.22
C SER A 353 15.67 -36.15 -15.26
N LYS A 354 16.81 -35.52 -14.93
CA LYS A 354 18.00 -35.50 -15.78
C LYS A 354 19.03 -36.52 -15.29
N PRO A 355 19.86 -37.11 -16.17
CA PRO A 355 20.99 -37.93 -15.72
C PRO A 355 21.97 -37.09 -14.88
N PRO A 356 22.73 -37.72 -13.97
CA PRO A 356 23.72 -37.00 -13.17
C PRO A 356 24.81 -36.40 -14.06
N ARG A 357 25.32 -35.21 -13.71
CA ARG A 357 26.38 -34.52 -14.46
C ARG A 357 27.72 -35.28 -14.45
N HIS A 358 27.96 -36.04 -13.39
CA HIS A 358 29.10 -36.95 -13.26
C HIS A 358 28.60 -38.40 -13.33
N ARG A 359 29.48 -39.35 -13.68
CA ARG A 359 29.11 -40.79 -13.73
C ARG A 359 28.53 -41.30 -12.40
N GLU A 360 28.93 -40.71 -11.28
CA GLU A 360 28.46 -41.08 -9.95
C GLU A 360 27.33 -40.16 -9.46
N LYS A 361 26.29 -40.77 -8.88
CA LYS A 361 25.19 -40.03 -8.23
C LYS A 361 25.66 -39.51 -6.87
N SER A 362 25.43 -38.22 -6.61
CA SER A 362 25.63 -37.66 -5.26
C SER A 362 24.70 -38.34 -4.24
N TRP A 363 25.11 -38.43 -2.98
CA TRP A 363 24.28 -38.99 -1.90
C TRP A 363 22.91 -38.28 -1.77
N GLN A 364 22.85 -36.95 -1.94
CA GLN A 364 21.59 -36.19 -1.91
C GLN A 364 20.60 -36.66 -2.99
N ARG A 365 21.12 -37.00 -4.17
CA ARG A 365 20.31 -37.51 -5.28
C ARG A 365 19.76 -38.90 -4.96
N LEU A 366 20.59 -39.80 -4.43
CA LEU A 366 20.15 -41.16 -4.05
C LEU A 366 19.05 -41.10 -2.99
N LEU A 367 19.23 -40.25 -1.98
CA LEU A 367 18.23 -40.02 -0.95
C LEU A 367 16.92 -39.46 -1.52
N LEU A 368 17.00 -38.46 -2.40
CA LEU A 368 15.81 -37.92 -3.04
C LEU A 368 15.12 -38.93 -3.96
N GLU A 369 15.85 -39.73 -4.74
CA GLU A 369 15.28 -40.78 -5.58
C GLU A 369 14.44 -41.75 -4.73
N ARG A 370 14.96 -42.16 -3.57
CA ARG A 370 14.24 -42.97 -2.58
C ARG A 370 12.96 -42.27 -2.10
N LEU A 371 13.07 -41.02 -1.64
CA LEU A 371 11.92 -40.26 -1.13
C LEU A 371 10.83 -40.06 -2.20
N THR A 372 11.21 -39.67 -3.42
CA THR A 372 10.25 -39.49 -4.53
C THR A 372 9.57 -40.79 -4.94
N GLY A 373 10.26 -41.92 -4.82
CA GLY A 373 9.67 -43.25 -5.01
C GLY A 373 8.63 -43.58 -3.94
N GLU A 374 8.90 -43.28 -2.68
CA GLU A 374 7.93 -43.44 -1.58
C GLU A 374 6.70 -42.54 -1.72
N TRP A 375 6.87 -41.33 -2.29
CA TRP A 375 5.77 -40.40 -2.55
C TRP A 375 4.87 -40.84 -3.71
N GLY A 376 5.34 -41.77 -4.56
CA GLY A 376 4.63 -42.21 -5.76
C GLY A 376 4.69 -41.19 -6.90
N TRP A 377 5.68 -40.29 -6.92
CA TRP A 377 5.81 -39.28 -7.97
C TRP A 377 6.23 -39.91 -9.30
N GLY A 378 5.47 -39.61 -10.35
CA GLY A 378 5.80 -40.02 -11.71
C GLY A 378 6.81 -39.10 -12.40
N GLU A 379 7.35 -39.55 -13.53
CA GLU A 379 8.35 -38.81 -14.31
C GLU A 379 7.86 -37.42 -14.74
N ARG A 380 6.59 -37.27 -15.12
CA ARG A 380 5.99 -35.98 -15.52
C ARG A 380 6.10 -34.91 -14.43
N GLN A 381 5.88 -35.30 -13.17
CA GLN A 381 5.95 -34.39 -12.03
C GLN A 381 7.40 -33.97 -11.76
N LEU A 382 8.34 -34.91 -11.84
CA LEU A 382 9.77 -34.63 -11.68
C LEU A 382 10.28 -33.69 -12.78
N ILE A 383 9.90 -33.93 -14.04
CA ILE A 383 10.24 -33.04 -15.16
C ILE A 383 9.71 -31.63 -14.92
N LEU A 384 8.46 -31.51 -14.45
CA LEU A 384 7.85 -30.22 -14.15
C LEU A 384 8.59 -29.48 -13.03
N LEU A 385 8.89 -30.13 -11.91
CA LEU A 385 9.60 -29.49 -10.80
C LEU A 385 11.05 -29.13 -11.17
N ASP A 386 11.72 -29.97 -11.96
CA ASP A 386 13.10 -29.74 -12.41
C ASP A 386 13.21 -28.65 -13.47
N SER A 387 12.10 -28.29 -14.12
CA SER A 387 11.98 -27.17 -15.06
C SER A 387 11.59 -25.86 -14.38
N ARG A 388 11.71 -25.73 -13.05
CA ARG A 388 11.45 -24.48 -12.28
C ARG A 388 12.05 -23.22 -12.90
N SER A 389 13.25 -23.31 -13.46
CA SER A 389 13.91 -22.16 -14.12
C SER A 389 13.24 -21.70 -15.42
N GLN A 390 12.29 -22.49 -15.93
CA GLN A 390 11.50 -22.23 -17.14
C GLN A 390 10.01 -22.03 -16.77
N TRP A 391 9.67 -21.99 -15.48
CA TRP A 391 8.29 -21.74 -15.07
C TRP A 391 7.87 -20.33 -15.43
N LYS A 392 6.80 -20.24 -16.20
CA LYS A 392 6.14 -18.98 -16.54
C LYS A 392 4.84 -18.81 -15.75
N VAL A 393 4.10 -17.75 -16.05
CA VAL A 393 2.91 -17.28 -15.33
C VAL A 393 1.98 -18.42 -14.87
N ARG A 394 1.59 -19.32 -15.78
CA ARG A 394 0.61 -20.38 -15.47
C ARG A 394 1.07 -21.31 -14.35
N GLN A 395 2.33 -21.75 -14.38
CA GLN A 395 2.89 -22.63 -13.36
C GLN A 395 3.06 -21.88 -12.04
N VAL A 396 3.55 -20.63 -12.09
CA VAL A 396 3.75 -19.81 -10.91
C VAL A 396 2.44 -19.52 -10.18
N VAL A 397 1.36 -19.21 -10.91
CA VAL A 397 0.04 -18.95 -10.31
C VAL A 397 -0.51 -20.18 -9.59
N ALA A 398 -0.37 -21.37 -10.18
CA ALA A 398 -0.81 -22.63 -9.55
C ALA A 398 -0.02 -22.92 -8.26
N GLU A 399 1.31 -22.78 -8.30
CA GLU A 399 2.17 -22.98 -7.13
C GLU A 399 1.91 -21.93 -6.04
N ARG A 400 1.72 -20.67 -6.44
CA ARG A 400 1.40 -19.55 -5.54
C ARG A 400 0.15 -19.83 -4.75
N GLN A 401 -0.91 -20.35 -5.40
CA GLN A 401 -2.17 -20.61 -4.73
C GLN A 401 -1.99 -21.57 -3.54
N ALA A 402 -1.20 -22.63 -3.72
CA ALA A 402 -0.91 -23.59 -2.65
C ALA A 402 -0.12 -22.94 -1.49
N LEU A 403 0.93 -22.18 -1.81
CA LEU A 403 1.77 -21.51 -0.81
C LEU A 403 1.01 -20.43 -0.03
N VAL A 404 0.24 -19.59 -0.72
CA VAL A 404 -0.56 -18.52 -0.10
C VAL A 404 -1.66 -19.10 0.78
N ASN A 405 -2.29 -20.20 0.36
CA ASN A 405 -3.26 -20.90 1.20
C ASN A 405 -2.62 -21.41 2.50
N GLU A 406 -1.42 -21.99 2.42
CA GLU A 406 -0.68 -22.46 3.59
C GLU A 406 -0.31 -21.32 4.53
N LEU A 407 0.28 -20.22 4.02
CA LEU A 407 0.63 -19.05 4.84
C LEU A 407 -0.60 -18.44 5.54
N ASN A 408 -1.72 -18.30 4.83
CA ASN A 408 -2.97 -17.81 5.41
C ASN A 408 -3.55 -18.76 6.45
N TYR A 409 -3.46 -20.08 6.23
CA TYR A 409 -3.87 -21.08 7.20
C TYR A 409 -3.04 -20.98 8.48
N SER A 410 -1.72 -20.97 8.37
CA SER A 410 -0.82 -20.88 9.53
C SER A 410 -1.02 -19.55 10.29
N TYR A 411 -1.24 -18.43 9.60
CA TYR A 411 -1.57 -17.16 10.25
C TYR A 411 -2.87 -17.25 11.08
N ARG A 412 -3.93 -17.86 10.52
CA ARG A 412 -5.19 -18.07 11.25
C ARG A 412 -4.98 -19.00 12.44
N PHE A 413 -4.22 -20.08 12.27
CA PHE A 413 -3.89 -21.00 13.34
C PHE A 413 -3.16 -20.30 14.49
N LEU A 414 -2.09 -19.55 14.20
CA LEU A 414 -1.32 -18.79 15.20
C LEU A 414 -2.19 -17.73 15.89
N SER A 415 -3.04 -17.03 15.14
CA SER A 415 -3.99 -16.05 15.69
C SER A 415 -4.99 -16.70 16.66
N LEU A 416 -5.50 -17.88 16.33
CA LEU A 416 -6.39 -18.65 17.21
C LEU A 416 -5.66 -19.20 18.43
N PHE A 417 -4.42 -19.66 18.26
CA PHE A 417 -3.57 -20.13 19.35
C PHE A 417 -3.26 -19.01 20.36
N ALA A 418 -2.93 -17.80 19.88
CA ALA A 418 -2.70 -16.62 20.70
C ALA A 418 -3.95 -16.23 21.52
N ARG A 419 -5.13 -16.19 20.89
CA ARG A 419 -6.39 -15.78 21.56
C ARG A 419 -6.82 -16.71 22.70
N LYS A 420 -6.45 -17.99 22.64
CA LYS A 420 -6.82 -18.97 23.67
C LYS A 420 -5.98 -18.87 24.95
N ARG A 421 -5.00 -17.95 25.03
CA ARG A 421 -4.05 -17.88 26.16
C ARG A 421 -3.83 -16.43 26.61
N PRO A 422 -4.23 -16.06 27.85
CA PRO A 422 -4.13 -14.69 28.35
C PRO A 422 -2.71 -14.24 28.74
N ASP A 423 -1.76 -15.14 28.96
CA ASP A 423 -0.47 -14.85 29.63
C ASP A 423 0.63 -14.20 28.76
N GLY A 424 0.27 -13.44 27.70
CA GLY A 424 1.24 -12.76 26.83
C GLY A 424 0.65 -11.85 25.74
N VAL A 425 -0.59 -11.39 25.92
CA VAL A 425 -1.46 -10.89 24.85
C VAL A 425 -1.11 -9.48 24.33
N ALA A 426 -0.50 -8.62 25.16
CA ALA A 426 -0.37 -7.20 24.81
C ALA A 426 0.68 -6.92 23.71
N ALA A 427 1.85 -7.56 23.76
CA ALA A 427 2.90 -7.37 22.75
C ALA A 427 2.56 -8.09 21.43
N SER A 428 2.01 -9.30 21.49
CA SER A 428 1.73 -10.12 20.30
C SER A 428 0.58 -9.61 19.42
N SER A 429 -0.38 -8.85 19.94
CA SER A 429 -1.54 -8.41 19.15
C SER A 429 -1.19 -7.35 18.10
N ARG A 430 -0.25 -6.45 18.39
CA ARG A 430 0.21 -5.44 17.42
C ARG A 430 0.99 -6.10 16.29
N ASP A 431 1.90 -7.01 16.64
CA ASP A 431 2.76 -7.70 15.68
C ASP A 431 1.94 -8.62 14.76
N LEU A 432 0.95 -9.33 15.31
CA LEU A 432 -0.01 -10.10 14.52
C LEU A 432 -0.82 -9.21 13.57
N ALA A 433 -1.21 -8.00 13.99
CA ALA A 433 -1.93 -7.07 13.13
C ALA A 433 -1.05 -6.52 11.99
N VAL A 434 0.21 -6.16 12.28
CA VAL A 434 1.20 -5.73 11.29
C VAL A 434 1.49 -6.84 10.28
N LEU A 435 1.70 -8.07 10.77
CA LEU A 435 1.90 -9.24 9.93
C LEU A 435 0.68 -9.55 9.07
N GLY A 436 -0.52 -9.47 9.64
CA GLY A 436 -1.78 -9.60 8.92
C GLY A 436 -1.87 -8.58 7.78
N ARG A 437 -1.60 -7.30 8.05
CA ARG A 437 -1.57 -6.23 7.03
C ARG A 437 -0.56 -6.54 5.93
N ARG A 438 0.63 -7.06 6.26
CA ARG A 438 1.64 -7.46 5.26
C ARG A 438 1.17 -8.60 4.37
N LEU A 439 0.55 -9.64 4.95
CA LEU A 439 -0.01 -10.75 4.20
C LEU A 439 -1.16 -10.28 3.28
N TYR A 440 -2.04 -9.41 3.77
CA TYR A 440 -3.09 -8.82 2.94
C TYR A 440 -2.52 -7.96 1.82
N ALA A 441 -1.55 -7.09 2.11
CA ALA A 441 -0.87 -6.28 1.11
C ALA A 441 -0.23 -7.14 0.01
N ALA A 442 0.43 -8.24 0.36
CA ALA A 442 1.07 -9.13 -0.59
C ALA A 442 0.08 -10.01 -1.40
N PHE A 443 -0.98 -10.53 -0.77
CA PHE A 443 -1.75 -11.64 -1.34
C PHE A 443 -3.25 -11.39 -1.53
N GLU A 444 -3.86 -10.41 -0.82
CA GLU A 444 -5.29 -10.13 -0.93
C GLU A 444 -5.66 -9.65 -2.33
N ARG A 445 -6.76 -10.19 -2.87
CA ARG A 445 -7.38 -9.74 -4.11
C ARG A 445 -8.47 -8.73 -3.83
N ARG A 446 -8.41 -7.57 -4.47
CA ARG A 446 -9.43 -6.51 -4.40
C ARG A 446 -9.62 -5.88 -5.78
N ALA A 447 -10.78 -5.28 -6.00
CA ALA A 447 -11.03 -4.53 -7.23
C ALA A 447 -9.94 -3.45 -7.42
N GLY A 448 -9.46 -3.30 -8.66
CA GLY A 448 -8.38 -2.37 -9.02
C GLY A 448 -6.97 -2.79 -8.55
N LYS A 449 -6.82 -3.66 -7.55
CA LYS A 449 -5.51 -4.07 -7.05
C LYS A 449 -4.82 -5.04 -8.00
N VAL A 450 -3.61 -4.68 -8.44
CA VAL A 450 -2.73 -5.53 -9.24
C VAL A 450 -2.13 -6.64 -8.38
N GLU A 451 -2.33 -7.90 -8.78
CA GLU A 451 -1.80 -9.06 -8.06
C GLU A 451 -0.28 -9.21 -8.23
N PHE A 452 0.44 -9.36 -7.12
CA PHE A 452 1.84 -9.84 -7.12
C PHE A 452 1.87 -11.37 -7.08
N ILE A 453 2.33 -11.98 -8.17
CA ILE A 453 2.24 -13.43 -8.39
C ILE A 453 3.53 -14.20 -8.14
N ASN A 454 4.70 -13.54 -8.16
CA ASN A 454 5.99 -14.24 -8.01
C ASN A 454 6.79 -13.80 -6.77
N PRO A 455 6.43 -14.27 -5.56
CA PRO A 455 7.19 -14.07 -4.33
C PRO A 455 8.50 -14.90 -4.26
N GLY A 456 9.18 -15.14 -5.39
CA GLY A 456 10.34 -16.03 -5.47
C GLY A 456 10.00 -17.49 -5.78
N ILE A 457 8.88 -17.74 -6.48
CA ILE A 457 8.45 -19.07 -6.94
C ILE A 457 9.20 -19.48 -8.21
N ALA A 458 9.42 -18.56 -9.15
CA ALA A 458 10.27 -18.76 -10.30
C ALA A 458 11.39 -17.71 -10.28
N PRO A 459 12.60 -18.04 -10.77
CA PRO A 459 13.68 -17.07 -10.85
C PRO A 459 13.40 -15.97 -11.88
N ASP A 460 12.62 -16.27 -12.92
CA ASP A 460 12.32 -15.37 -14.02
C ASP A 460 10.94 -15.68 -14.61
N LEU A 461 10.13 -14.64 -14.81
CA LEU A 461 8.82 -14.69 -15.45
C LEU A 461 8.79 -14.04 -16.84
N GLY A 462 9.88 -13.38 -17.26
CA GLY A 462 9.94 -12.61 -18.50
C GLY A 462 9.67 -13.49 -19.71
N GLU A 463 8.87 -13.00 -20.64
CA GLU A 463 8.57 -13.73 -21.88
C GLU A 463 9.31 -13.05 -23.03
N ASP A 464 10.01 -13.83 -23.86
CA ASP A 464 10.78 -13.28 -25.00
C ASP A 464 9.85 -12.62 -26.03
N THR A 465 8.65 -13.17 -26.19
CA THR A 465 7.65 -12.70 -27.16
C THR A 465 6.25 -12.85 -26.59
N LEU A 466 5.44 -11.80 -26.68
CA LEU A 466 4.04 -11.79 -26.29
C LEU A 466 3.18 -11.15 -27.37
N THR A 467 1.90 -11.51 -27.37
CA THR A 467 0.89 -10.89 -28.22
C THR A 467 -0.16 -10.18 -27.36
N LEU A 468 -0.32 -8.88 -27.57
CA LEU A 468 -1.33 -8.05 -26.92
C LEU A 468 -2.51 -7.87 -27.89
N VAL A 469 -3.72 -8.25 -27.44
CA VAL A 469 -4.93 -8.21 -28.26
C VAL A 469 -6.01 -7.41 -27.56
N HIS A 470 -6.59 -6.46 -28.29
CA HIS A 470 -7.86 -5.85 -27.94
C HIS A 470 -9.00 -6.69 -28.52
N ASN A 471 -9.87 -7.22 -27.67
CA ASN A 471 -10.98 -8.07 -28.05
C ASN A 471 -12.31 -7.41 -27.67
N PRO A 472 -13.03 -6.81 -28.64
CA PRO A 472 -14.38 -6.31 -28.41
C PRO A 472 -15.35 -7.49 -28.27
N SER A 473 -15.88 -7.70 -27.06
CA SER A 473 -16.86 -8.76 -26.76
C SER A 473 -18.25 -8.17 -26.56
N PRO A 474 -19.36 -8.89 -26.85
CA PRO A 474 -20.72 -8.47 -26.50
C PRO A 474 -20.92 -8.18 -25.01
N LYS A 475 -20.02 -8.70 -24.15
CA LYS A 475 -20.00 -8.50 -22.70
C LYS A 475 -19.10 -7.35 -22.26
N GLY A 476 -18.68 -6.47 -23.17
CA GLY A 476 -17.78 -5.34 -22.95
C GLY A 476 -16.37 -5.56 -23.51
N GLU A 477 -15.64 -4.45 -23.72
CA GLU A 477 -14.27 -4.41 -24.21
C GLU A 477 -13.29 -5.10 -23.23
N ARG A 478 -12.29 -5.80 -23.78
CA ARG A 478 -11.25 -6.49 -22.99
C ARG A 478 -9.91 -6.45 -23.68
N TRP A 479 -8.86 -6.41 -22.86
CA TRP A 479 -7.48 -6.62 -23.28
C TRP A 479 -6.99 -7.98 -22.82
N ALA A 480 -6.23 -8.66 -23.67
CA ALA A 480 -5.70 -9.98 -23.41
C ALA A 480 -4.23 -10.08 -23.82
N LEU A 481 -3.44 -10.74 -22.98
CA LEU A 481 -2.02 -11.00 -23.23
C LEU A 481 -1.82 -12.49 -23.46
N TYR A 482 -1.13 -12.84 -24.54
CA TYR A 482 -0.83 -14.21 -24.93
C TYR A 482 0.68 -14.44 -25.02
N SER A 483 1.12 -15.67 -24.79
CA SER A 483 2.52 -16.07 -24.99
C SER A 483 2.79 -16.32 -26.48
N GLY A 484 3.98 -15.91 -26.95
CA GLY A 484 4.40 -16.04 -28.34
C GLY A 484 3.88 -14.92 -29.25
N SER A 485 4.30 -14.96 -30.52
CA SER A 485 3.77 -14.11 -31.59
C SER A 485 2.65 -14.86 -32.32
N LEU A 486 1.41 -14.46 -32.06
CA LEU A 486 0.21 -15.07 -32.65
C LEU A 486 -0.35 -14.15 -33.74
N GLY A 487 -0.74 -14.74 -34.87
CA GLY A 487 -1.46 -14.02 -35.93
C GLY A 487 -2.88 -13.65 -35.53
N ALA A 488 -3.49 -12.73 -36.28
CA ALA A 488 -4.82 -12.17 -35.99
C ALA A 488 -5.97 -13.20 -35.97
N GLN A 489 -5.79 -14.37 -36.57
CA GLN A 489 -6.77 -15.47 -36.56
C GLN A 489 -6.39 -16.61 -35.61
N GLU A 490 -5.12 -16.69 -35.19
CA GLU A 490 -4.59 -17.82 -34.41
C GLU A 490 -4.83 -17.62 -32.92
N TRP A 491 -4.82 -16.38 -32.42
CA TRP A 491 -4.88 -16.12 -30.97
C TRP A 491 -6.17 -16.65 -30.30
N GLN A 492 -7.24 -16.86 -31.06
CA GLN A 492 -8.52 -17.39 -30.56
C GLN A 492 -8.41 -18.84 -30.08
N ASP A 493 -7.47 -19.62 -30.63
CA ASP A 493 -7.25 -21.02 -30.28
C ASP A 493 -6.37 -21.19 -29.03
N PHE A 494 -5.78 -20.10 -28.52
CA PHE A 494 -4.89 -20.12 -27.38
C PHE A 494 -5.57 -19.53 -26.14
N ALA A 495 -5.20 -20.06 -24.97
CA ALA A 495 -5.60 -19.45 -23.71
C ALA A 495 -4.71 -18.23 -23.39
N PRO A 496 -5.27 -17.09 -22.98
CA PRO A 496 -4.49 -15.92 -22.57
C PRO A 496 -3.67 -16.23 -21.30
N LEU A 497 -2.54 -15.56 -21.12
CA LEU A 497 -1.81 -15.50 -19.86
C LEU A 497 -2.60 -14.70 -18.81
N ARG A 498 -3.18 -13.56 -19.23
CA ARG A 498 -4.00 -12.67 -18.42
C ARG A 498 -4.97 -11.92 -19.31
N GLN A 499 -6.15 -11.61 -18.77
CA GLN A 499 -7.12 -10.68 -19.36
C GLN A 499 -7.50 -9.61 -18.34
N ALA A 500 -7.81 -8.42 -18.83
CA ALA A 500 -8.25 -7.28 -18.05
C ALA A 500 -9.27 -6.44 -18.84
N ARG A 501 -10.01 -5.57 -18.15
CA ARG A 501 -10.92 -4.62 -18.82
C ARG A 501 -10.17 -3.40 -19.35
N SER A 502 -9.18 -2.91 -18.61
CA SER A 502 -8.30 -1.82 -19.04
C SER A 502 -6.96 -2.38 -19.54
N LEU A 503 -6.40 -1.75 -20.58
CA LEU A 503 -5.03 -1.98 -21.02
C LEU A 503 -4.03 -1.70 -19.90
N ILE A 504 -4.23 -0.61 -19.16
CA ILE A 504 -3.30 -0.18 -18.12
C ILE A 504 -3.26 -1.18 -16.97
N GLU A 505 -4.37 -1.80 -16.61
CA GLU A 505 -4.38 -2.89 -15.61
C GLU A 505 -3.48 -4.05 -16.07
N LEU A 506 -3.56 -4.42 -17.35
CA LEU A 506 -2.78 -5.50 -17.93
C LEU A 506 -1.28 -5.16 -18.01
N LEU A 507 -0.94 -3.93 -18.45
CA LEU A 507 0.46 -3.48 -18.52
C LEU A 507 1.07 -3.32 -17.12
N ALA A 508 0.35 -2.73 -16.16
CA ALA A 508 0.79 -2.60 -14.78
C ALA A 508 1.00 -3.98 -14.13
N TRP A 509 0.12 -4.94 -14.40
CA TRP A 509 0.28 -6.33 -13.93
C TRP A 509 1.51 -7.01 -14.54
N SER A 510 1.73 -6.86 -15.85
CA SER A 510 2.87 -7.46 -16.53
C SER A 510 4.19 -6.86 -16.06
N HIS A 511 4.25 -5.53 -15.88
CA HIS A 511 5.42 -4.81 -15.36
C HIS A 511 5.72 -5.21 -13.91
N ARG A 512 4.71 -5.20 -13.02
CA ARG A 512 4.87 -5.52 -11.60
C ARG A 512 5.43 -6.93 -11.36
N ASN A 513 5.09 -7.87 -12.24
CA ASN A 513 5.47 -9.27 -12.12
C ASN A 513 6.68 -9.66 -12.99
N GLY A 514 7.25 -8.71 -13.75
CA GLY A 514 8.37 -8.98 -14.64
C GLY A 514 8.02 -9.94 -15.77
N VAL A 515 6.76 -9.93 -16.25
CA VAL A 515 6.34 -10.71 -17.43
C VAL A 515 6.77 -10.00 -18.71
N ILE A 516 6.75 -8.66 -18.68
CA ILE A 516 7.30 -7.79 -19.72
C ILE A 516 8.53 -7.10 -19.12
N ASP A 517 9.65 -7.19 -19.83
CA ASP A 517 10.86 -6.42 -19.54
C ASP A 517 11.39 -5.74 -20.82
N SER A 518 12.58 -5.13 -20.76
CA SER A 518 13.20 -4.45 -21.90
C SER A 518 13.58 -5.38 -23.07
N GLY A 519 13.67 -6.70 -22.83
CA GLY A 519 13.95 -7.71 -23.84
C GLY A 519 12.71 -8.34 -24.46
N THR A 520 11.52 -8.12 -23.90
CA THR A 520 10.26 -8.67 -24.42
C THR A 520 9.84 -7.99 -25.74
N HIS A 521 9.62 -8.79 -26.77
CA HIS A 521 9.01 -8.35 -28.03
C HIS A 521 7.47 -8.46 -27.96
N LEU A 522 6.77 -7.37 -28.27
CA LEU A 522 5.31 -7.31 -28.25
C LEU A 522 4.73 -7.21 -29.66
N SER A 523 3.90 -8.17 -30.04
CA SER A 523 3.03 -8.08 -31.21
C SER A 523 1.69 -7.47 -30.79
N LEU A 524 1.25 -6.41 -31.47
CA LEU A 524 0.02 -5.68 -31.12
C LEU A 524 -1.10 -5.95 -32.15
N HIS A 525 -2.27 -6.35 -31.64
CA HIS A 525 -3.53 -6.37 -32.39
C HIS A 525 -4.52 -5.42 -31.71
N PRO A 526 -4.59 -4.14 -32.12
CA PRO A 526 -5.33 -3.10 -31.39
C PRO A 526 -6.85 -3.13 -31.62
N GLY A 527 -7.33 -3.96 -32.57
CA GLY A 527 -8.75 -4.00 -32.92
C GLY A 527 -9.25 -2.61 -33.34
N ASP A 528 -10.30 -2.13 -32.68
CA ASP A 528 -10.87 -0.79 -32.95
C ASP A 528 -10.17 0.36 -32.20
N SER A 529 -9.24 0.06 -31.28
CA SER A 529 -8.47 1.05 -30.51
C SER A 529 -7.47 1.80 -31.40
N ASP A 530 -7.18 3.05 -31.04
CA ASP A 530 -6.17 3.88 -31.70
C ASP A 530 -4.73 3.60 -31.21
N LEU A 531 -4.57 2.62 -30.31
CA LEU A 531 -3.28 2.26 -29.74
C LEU A 531 -2.28 1.89 -30.84
N THR A 532 -1.13 2.56 -30.81
CA THR A 532 0.01 2.26 -31.70
C THR A 532 1.14 1.58 -30.96
N GLU A 533 2.05 0.91 -31.68
CA GLU A 533 3.26 0.33 -31.08
C GLU A 533 4.15 1.38 -30.40
N VAL A 534 4.21 2.60 -30.96
CA VAL A 534 4.96 3.72 -30.38
C VAL A 534 4.37 4.14 -29.05
N GLU A 535 3.04 4.33 -28.98
CA GLU A 535 2.34 4.67 -27.75
C GLU A 535 2.52 3.56 -26.69
N LEU A 536 2.39 2.29 -27.09
CA LEU A 536 2.61 1.15 -26.21
C LEU A 536 4.04 1.14 -25.62
N SER A 537 5.06 1.42 -26.44
CA SER A 537 6.45 1.53 -25.98
C SER A 537 6.63 2.68 -24.99
N GLN A 538 6.02 3.84 -25.25
CA GLN A 538 6.05 4.99 -24.35
C GLN A 538 5.35 4.70 -23.01
N LEU A 539 4.21 4.01 -23.02
CA LEU A 539 3.49 3.58 -21.81
C LEU A 539 4.34 2.64 -20.95
N LEU A 540 5.03 1.66 -21.57
CA LEU A 540 5.93 0.76 -20.85
C LEU A 540 7.14 1.51 -20.27
N GLY A 541 7.72 2.44 -21.04
CA GLY A 541 8.79 3.33 -20.56
C GLY A 541 8.35 4.18 -19.37
N CYS A 542 7.13 4.71 -19.41
CA CYS A 542 6.51 5.46 -18.32
C CYS A 542 6.40 4.60 -17.04
N LEU A 543 5.86 3.39 -17.15
CA LEU A 543 5.75 2.46 -16.03
C LEU A 543 7.12 2.11 -15.44
N ALA A 544 8.13 1.86 -16.29
CA ALA A 544 9.48 1.55 -15.85
C ALA A 544 10.15 2.72 -15.10
N GLN A 545 9.95 3.96 -15.58
CA GLN A 545 10.52 5.15 -14.96
C GLN A 545 9.80 5.54 -13.66
N ALA A 546 8.47 5.44 -13.64
CA ALA A 546 7.67 5.84 -12.48
C ALA A 546 7.64 4.79 -11.38
N LEU A 547 7.68 3.50 -11.74
CA LEU A 547 7.54 2.37 -10.82
C LEU A 547 8.73 1.42 -11.02
N PRO A 548 9.94 1.77 -10.56
CA PRO A 548 11.11 0.90 -10.71
C PRO A 548 10.90 -0.41 -9.95
N MET A 549 11.11 -1.53 -10.65
CA MET A 549 10.97 -2.89 -10.11
C MET A 549 12.36 -3.53 -9.90
N PRO A 550 12.53 -4.40 -8.88
CA PRO A 550 11.56 -4.76 -7.85
C PRO A 550 11.39 -3.64 -6.81
N LEU A 551 10.18 -3.51 -6.25
CA LEU A 551 9.93 -2.59 -5.13
C LEU A 551 10.72 -3.01 -3.88
N ALA A 552 11.22 -2.04 -3.12
CA ALA A 552 11.86 -2.26 -1.83
C ALA A 552 10.88 -2.85 -0.80
N SER A 553 11.38 -3.64 0.17
CA SER A 553 10.52 -4.21 1.22
C SER A 553 9.89 -3.12 2.10
N VAL A 554 8.62 -3.31 2.45
CA VAL A 554 7.85 -2.37 3.28
C VAL A 554 8.33 -2.46 4.73
N THR A 555 8.58 -1.31 5.35
CA THR A 555 8.97 -1.25 6.77
C THR A 555 7.77 -1.51 7.70
N GLU A 556 8.03 -2.07 8.88
CA GLU A 556 6.97 -2.28 9.89
C GLU A 556 6.31 -0.98 10.32
N ALA A 557 7.08 0.12 10.39
CA ALA A 557 6.57 1.45 10.70
C ALA A 557 5.51 1.92 9.68
N ALA A 558 5.70 1.62 8.40
CA ALA A 558 4.72 1.92 7.36
C ALA A 558 3.46 1.05 7.49
N LEU A 559 3.61 -0.24 7.79
CA LEU A 559 2.50 -1.17 8.01
C LEU A 559 1.71 -0.89 9.30
N ALA A 560 2.35 -0.26 10.29
CA ALA A 560 1.69 0.15 11.53
C ALA A 560 0.69 1.31 11.32
N ARG A 561 0.90 2.14 10.29
CA ARG A 561 0.02 3.26 9.91
C ARG A 561 -0.99 2.84 8.83
N PRO A 562 -2.10 3.59 8.66
CA PRO A 562 -3.00 3.39 7.52
C PRO A 562 -2.26 3.51 6.19
N ARG A 563 -2.69 2.74 5.19
CA ARG A 563 -2.20 2.88 3.82
C ARG A 563 -2.48 4.30 3.30
N ARG A 564 -1.52 4.86 2.57
CA ARG A 564 -1.64 6.16 1.90
C ARG A 564 -0.99 6.12 0.52
N PRO A 565 -1.46 6.90 -0.47
CA PRO A 565 -0.79 7.02 -1.75
C PRO A 565 0.66 7.51 -1.57
N ALA A 566 1.59 6.97 -2.36
CA ALA A 566 2.99 7.38 -2.38
C ALA A 566 3.43 7.82 -3.79
N GLU A 567 3.04 7.07 -4.82
CA GLU A 567 3.15 7.47 -6.23
C GLU A 567 1.76 7.43 -6.86
N GLU A 568 1.43 8.47 -7.64
CA GLU A 568 0.20 8.54 -8.42
C GLU A 568 0.49 8.94 -9.86
N LEU A 569 -0.03 8.15 -10.80
CA LEU A 569 0.08 8.39 -12.23
C LEU A 569 -1.31 8.56 -12.82
N LEU A 570 -1.51 9.64 -13.58
CA LEU A 570 -2.72 9.86 -14.37
C LEU A 570 -2.37 9.73 -15.85
N LEU A 571 -2.85 8.66 -16.49
CA LEU A 571 -2.64 8.40 -17.92
C LEU A 571 -3.90 8.80 -18.69
N ILE A 572 -3.79 9.81 -19.54
CA ILE A 572 -4.94 10.39 -20.25
C ILE A 572 -5.04 9.80 -21.66
N ASN A 573 -6.25 9.40 -22.06
CA ASN A 573 -6.62 8.94 -23.40
C ASN A 573 -5.79 7.76 -23.94
N VAL A 574 -5.46 6.81 -23.08
CA VAL A 574 -4.68 5.62 -23.48
C VAL A 574 -5.39 4.86 -24.60
N GLY A 575 -4.74 4.73 -25.76
CA GLY A 575 -5.24 4.03 -26.94
C GLY A 575 -6.44 4.71 -27.61
N ILE A 576 -6.60 6.03 -27.41
CA ILE A 576 -7.70 6.84 -27.96
C ILE A 576 -7.12 8.15 -28.54
N ASP A 577 -7.41 8.43 -29.82
CA ASP A 577 -7.13 9.74 -30.41
C ASP A 577 -8.38 10.65 -30.34
N PRO A 578 -8.40 11.68 -29.46
CA PRO A 578 -9.56 12.56 -29.31
C PRO A 578 -9.89 13.36 -30.58
N LEU A 579 -8.98 13.41 -31.56
CA LEU A 579 -9.15 14.15 -32.81
C LEU A 579 -9.21 13.22 -34.05
N ARG A 580 -9.47 11.92 -33.88
CA ARG A 580 -9.49 10.94 -34.98
C ARG A 580 -10.36 11.36 -36.17
N GLN A 581 -11.57 11.86 -35.92
CA GLN A 581 -12.47 12.30 -37.00
C GLN A 581 -11.96 13.54 -37.73
N HIS A 582 -11.35 14.48 -37.00
CA HIS A 582 -10.80 15.72 -37.56
C HIS A 582 -9.57 15.45 -38.44
N SER A 583 -8.69 14.53 -38.00
CA SER A 583 -7.50 14.15 -38.75
C SER A 583 -7.83 13.36 -40.04
N GLN A 584 -8.92 12.60 -40.05
CA GLN A 584 -9.41 11.89 -41.24
C GLN A 584 -10.06 12.82 -42.28
N MET A 585 -10.66 13.94 -41.86
CA MET A 585 -11.39 14.85 -42.74
C MET A 585 -10.57 16.04 -43.29
N ASN A 586 -9.26 16.14 -43.00
CA ASN A 586 -8.40 17.27 -43.41
C ASN A 586 -9.00 18.67 -43.10
N VAL A 587 -9.73 18.79 -41.98
CA VAL A 587 -10.37 20.05 -41.61
C VAL A 587 -9.33 20.98 -41.01
N HIS A 588 -9.02 22.07 -41.72
CA HIS A 588 -8.23 23.17 -41.16
C HIS A 588 -9.10 23.98 -40.20
N MET A 589 -8.77 23.95 -38.91
CA MET A 589 -9.50 24.71 -37.89
C MET A 589 -9.10 26.18 -37.93
N THR A 590 -10.08 27.07 -38.03
CA THR A 590 -9.92 28.53 -38.10
C THR A 590 -10.13 29.24 -36.76
N SER A 591 -10.37 28.50 -35.67
CA SER A 591 -10.66 29.05 -34.35
C SER A 591 -9.38 29.29 -33.53
N GLU A 592 -9.33 30.41 -32.81
CA GLU A 592 -8.26 30.76 -31.87
C GLU A 592 -8.35 29.99 -30.53
N ARG A 593 -9.44 29.24 -30.28
CA ARG A 593 -9.62 28.46 -29.04
C ARG A 593 -8.78 27.20 -29.04
N THR A 594 -7.79 27.17 -28.13
CA THR A 594 -6.80 26.09 -28.01
C THR A 594 -6.88 25.29 -26.70
N ASP A 595 -7.75 25.68 -25.76
CA ASP A 595 -7.90 24.98 -24.48
C ASP A 595 -8.38 23.52 -24.70
N PRO A 596 -7.71 22.51 -24.11
CA PRO A 596 -8.08 21.12 -24.26
C PRO A 596 -9.47 20.73 -23.72
N LEU A 597 -10.02 21.46 -22.75
CA LEU A 597 -11.34 21.13 -22.18
C LEU A 597 -12.48 21.75 -23.00
N GLY A 598 -12.21 22.79 -23.79
CA GLY A 598 -13.17 23.46 -24.68
C GLY A 598 -12.57 23.79 -26.05
N TYR A 599 -12.07 22.78 -26.75
CA TYR A 599 -11.24 22.93 -27.94
C TYR A 599 -12.04 23.37 -29.17
N SER A 600 -11.46 24.32 -29.93
CA SER A 600 -12.00 24.84 -31.19
C SER A 600 -13.34 25.61 -31.08
N GLY A 601 -13.92 25.96 -32.24
CA GLY A 601 -15.24 26.61 -32.32
C GLY A 601 -16.39 25.71 -31.85
N VAL A 602 -16.23 24.38 -31.91
CA VAL A 602 -17.27 23.42 -31.48
C VAL A 602 -17.29 23.24 -29.96
N ARG A 603 -16.17 23.57 -29.27
CA ARG A 603 -15.88 23.32 -27.85
C ARG A 603 -15.88 21.82 -27.52
N ASP A 604 -15.00 21.06 -28.15
CA ASP A 604 -14.83 19.64 -27.85
C ASP A 604 -13.93 19.46 -26.62
N ASN A 605 -14.26 18.47 -25.79
CA ASN A 605 -13.36 18.05 -24.70
C ASN A 605 -12.36 17.04 -25.26
N LEU A 606 -11.07 17.35 -25.16
CA LEU A 606 -9.98 16.46 -25.59
C LEU A 606 -9.56 15.46 -24.51
N VAL A 607 -10.06 15.56 -23.27
CA VAL A 607 -9.78 14.62 -22.18
C VAL A 607 -10.95 13.65 -22.04
N LEU A 608 -10.86 12.49 -22.69
CA LEU A 608 -11.96 11.53 -22.84
C LEU A 608 -11.91 10.40 -21.82
N THR A 609 -10.71 9.89 -21.51
CA THR A 609 -10.52 8.83 -20.51
C THR A 609 -9.29 9.10 -19.65
N LEU A 610 -9.32 8.59 -18.41
CA LEU A 610 -8.18 8.61 -17.51
C LEU A 610 -7.99 7.22 -16.89
N ASP A 611 -6.77 6.71 -16.92
CA ASP A 611 -6.35 5.55 -16.13
C ASP A 611 -5.44 6.06 -15.00
N ARG A 612 -5.88 5.87 -13.75
CA ARG A 612 -5.12 6.21 -12.54
C ARG A 612 -4.37 5.00 -12.02
N ILE A 613 -3.06 5.14 -11.81
CA ILE A 613 -2.23 4.13 -11.15
C ILE A 613 -1.76 4.68 -9.80
N THR A 614 -2.06 3.98 -8.72
CA THR A 614 -1.62 4.35 -7.36
C THR A 614 -0.71 3.28 -6.79
N LEU A 615 0.51 3.64 -6.40
CA LEU A 615 1.34 2.83 -5.51
C LEU A 615 1.25 3.40 -4.10
N ASN A 616 0.78 2.60 -3.15
CA ASN A 616 0.61 3.04 -1.76
C ASN A 616 1.79 2.67 -0.85
N SER A 617 1.80 3.21 0.36
CA SER A 617 2.82 2.98 1.39
C SER A 617 2.98 1.52 1.86
N TRP A 618 2.07 0.63 1.45
CA TRP A 618 2.14 -0.81 1.70
C TRP A 618 2.59 -1.62 0.47
N ASN A 619 3.11 -0.94 -0.57
CA ASN A 619 3.46 -1.50 -1.87
C ASN A 619 2.30 -2.16 -2.63
N GLU A 620 1.07 -1.74 -2.37
CA GLU A 620 -0.06 -2.15 -3.20
C GLU A 620 -0.16 -1.23 -4.40
N LEU A 621 -0.22 -1.84 -5.58
CA LEU A 621 -0.43 -1.16 -6.85
C LEU A 621 -1.90 -1.28 -7.22
N LEU A 622 -2.58 -0.15 -7.41
CA LEU A 622 -3.98 -0.07 -7.81
C LEU A 622 -4.10 0.60 -9.18
N VAL A 623 -5.05 0.14 -9.98
CA VAL A 623 -5.41 0.72 -11.28
C VAL A 623 -6.91 0.96 -11.31
N GLU A 624 -7.30 2.17 -11.63
CA GLU A 624 -8.68 2.63 -11.76
C GLU A 624 -8.83 3.31 -13.13
N ARG A 625 -9.96 3.09 -13.81
CA ARG A 625 -10.26 3.70 -15.10
C ARG A 625 -11.52 4.55 -14.98
N TYR A 626 -11.45 5.75 -15.55
CA TYR A 626 -12.51 6.73 -15.61
C TYR A 626 -12.86 6.99 -17.08
N ASP A 627 -14.13 6.84 -17.41
CA ASP A 627 -14.70 7.12 -18.73
C ASP A 627 -16.06 7.81 -18.61
N GLY A 628 -16.51 8.40 -19.71
CA GLY A 628 -17.78 9.14 -19.76
C GLY A 628 -17.63 10.66 -19.59
N PRO A 629 -18.76 11.39 -19.53
CA PRO A 629 -18.78 12.85 -19.64
C PRO A 629 -18.15 13.58 -18.43
N THR A 630 -18.03 12.92 -17.29
CA THR A 630 -17.48 13.47 -16.04
C THR A 630 -16.13 12.86 -15.65
N ALA A 631 -15.54 12.01 -16.50
CA ALA A 631 -14.36 11.20 -16.20
C ALA A 631 -13.20 11.99 -15.56
N LEU A 632 -12.88 13.17 -16.10
CA LEU A 632 -11.84 14.04 -15.54
C LEU A 632 -12.16 14.43 -14.11
N LEU A 633 -13.38 14.89 -13.84
CA LEU A 633 -13.75 15.40 -12.51
C LEU A 633 -13.98 14.28 -11.49
N ASP A 634 -14.49 13.12 -11.93
CA ASP A 634 -14.54 11.91 -11.10
C ASP A 634 -13.12 11.53 -10.65
N CYS A 635 -12.17 11.45 -11.60
CA CYS A 635 -10.78 11.12 -11.32
C CYS A 635 -10.11 12.14 -10.38
N LEU A 636 -10.20 13.44 -10.69
CA LEU A 636 -9.60 14.48 -9.84
C LEU A 636 -10.24 14.50 -8.44
N SER A 637 -11.55 14.29 -8.32
CA SER A 637 -12.22 14.21 -7.01
C SER A 637 -11.66 13.06 -6.17
N ASP A 638 -11.45 11.89 -6.77
CA ASP A 638 -10.88 10.72 -6.08
C ASP A 638 -9.41 10.91 -5.68
N VAL A 639 -8.61 11.57 -6.53
CA VAL A 639 -7.23 11.98 -6.21
C VAL A 639 -7.22 12.91 -5.00
N LEU A 640 -8.04 13.96 -5.03
CA LEU A 640 -8.11 14.96 -3.97
C LEU A 640 -8.65 14.39 -2.65
N ASN A 641 -9.62 13.48 -2.72
CA ASN A 641 -10.18 12.80 -1.53
C ASN A 641 -9.20 11.78 -0.91
N ALA A 642 -8.32 11.18 -1.72
CA ALA A 642 -7.28 10.26 -1.25
C ALA A 642 -6.00 10.98 -0.78
N MET A 643 -5.89 12.29 -1.02
CA MET A 643 -4.67 13.05 -0.77
C MET A 643 -4.41 13.16 0.75
N PRO A 644 -3.23 12.73 1.22
CA PRO A 644 -2.84 12.91 2.62
C PRO A 644 -2.49 14.38 2.92
N GLY A 645 -2.17 14.68 4.18
CA GLY A 645 -1.73 16.02 4.59
C GLY A 645 -0.49 16.51 3.81
N ARG A 646 -0.27 17.82 3.83
CA ARG A 646 0.74 18.53 3.00
C ARG A 646 2.15 17.93 3.04
N ASP A 647 2.60 17.47 4.21
CA ASP A 647 3.95 16.90 4.40
C ASP A 647 4.11 15.45 3.89
N GLU A 648 3.01 14.80 3.49
CA GLU A 648 3.00 13.39 3.11
C GLU A 648 2.44 13.16 1.70
N ARG A 649 2.40 14.21 0.86
CA ARG A 649 1.83 14.14 -0.49
C ARG A 649 2.49 13.09 -1.38
N PRO A 650 1.70 12.37 -2.20
CA PRO A 650 2.27 11.48 -3.19
C PRO A 650 2.98 12.26 -4.29
N ASN A 651 3.95 11.61 -4.91
CA ASN A 651 4.51 12.08 -6.17
C ASN A 651 3.46 11.87 -7.28
N LEU A 652 2.82 12.95 -7.69
CA LEU A 652 1.78 12.92 -8.72
C LEU A 652 2.36 13.31 -10.08
N ARG A 653 2.06 12.53 -11.11
CA ARG A 653 2.53 12.76 -12.48
C ARG A 653 1.41 12.53 -13.48
N VAL A 654 1.28 13.41 -14.46
CA VAL A 654 0.25 13.32 -15.51
C VAL A 654 0.94 13.04 -16.85
N PHE A 655 0.42 12.07 -17.59
CA PHE A 655 0.94 11.70 -18.90
C PHE A 655 -0.18 11.59 -19.93
N CYS A 656 0.14 12.00 -21.15
CA CYS A 656 -0.71 11.79 -22.32
C CYS A 656 0.21 11.45 -23.49
N TYR A 657 -0.15 10.41 -24.24
CA TYR A 657 0.61 9.94 -25.40
C TYR A 657 -0.21 10.00 -26.69
N CYS A 658 -1.29 10.78 -26.70
CA CYS A 658 -2.03 11.07 -27.91
C CYS A 658 -1.11 11.66 -28.99
N ARG A 659 -1.37 11.31 -30.25
CA ARG A 659 -0.59 11.79 -31.39
C ARG A 659 -0.55 13.32 -31.49
N ASN A 660 -1.64 13.99 -31.12
CA ASN A 660 -1.81 15.43 -31.24
C ASN A 660 -2.10 16.05 -29.86
N ARG A 661 -1.48 17.21 -29.58
CA ARG A 661 -1.76 18.05 -28.39
C ARG A 661 -1.53 17.39 -27.02
N ALA A 662 -0.82 16.26 -26.96
CA ALA A 662 -0.47 15.59 -25.70
C ALA A 662 0.09 16.54 -24.63
N THR A 663 1.10 17.36 -24.99
CA THR A 663 1.71 18.33 -24.07
C THR A 663 0.70 19.33 -23.52
N THR A 664 -0.14 19.91 -24.38
CA THR A 664 -1.15 20.90 -23.96
C THR A 664 -2.21 20.26 -23.06
N ILE A 665 -2.60 19.01 -23.33
CA ILE A 665 -3.53 18.26 -22.47
C ILE A 665 -2.92 18.05 -21.08
N VAL A 666 -1.68 17.60 -21.01
CA VAL A 666 -0.95 17.39 -19.74
C VAL A 666 -0.86 18.68 -18.94
N GLU A 667 -0.32 19.74 -19.54
CA GLU A 667 -0.16 21.05 -18.89
C GLU A 667 -1.49 21.60 -18.36
N ARG A 668 -2.59 21.39 -19.11
CA ARG A 668 -3.91 21.85 -18.72
C ARG A 668 -4.45 21.10 -17.49
N VAL A 669 -4.33 19.78 -17.49
CA VAL A 669 -4.82 18.93 -16.38
C VAL A 669 -3.95 19.11 -15.13
N GLU A 670 -2.62 19.22 -15.28
CA GLU A 670 -1.71 19.54 -14.17
C GLU A 670 -2.02 20.92 -13.58
N GLY A 671 -2.23 21.92 -14.43
CA GLY A 671 -2.63 23.26 -14.00
C GLY A 671 -3.92 23.25 -13.18
N LEU A 672 -4.96 22.58 -13.69
CA LEU A 672 -6.25 22.45 -12.99
C LEU A 672 -6.07 21.74 -11.64
N LEU A 673 -5.34 20.63 -11.62
CA LEU A 673 -5.13 19.87 -10.38
C LEU A 673 -4.36 20.70 -9.34
N ASN A 674 -3.32 21.41 -9.73
CA ASN A 674 -2.58 22.30 -8.82
C ASN A 674 -3.47 23.41 -8.26
N GLU A 675 -4.32 24.03 -9.09
CA GLU A 675 -5.29 25.03 -8.64
C GLU A 675 -6.27 24.47 -7.61
N LEU A 676 -6.80 23.26 -7.83
CA LEU A 676 -7.71 22.60 -6.89
C LEU A 676 -7.01 22.21 -5.57
N VAL A 677 -5.77 21.75 -5.65
CA VAL A 677 -4.94 21.44 -4.48
C VAL A 677 -4.66 22.70 -3.65
N ASP A 678 -4.29 23.81 -4.29
CA ASP A 678 -4.08 25.09 -3.63
C ASP A 678 -5.35 25.61 -2.94
N CYS A 679 -6.51 25.37 -3.55
CA CYS A 679 -7.80 25.70 -2.93
C CYS A 679 -8.05 24.89 -1.66
N LEU A 680 -7.76 23.58 -1.65
CA LEU A 680 -7.89 22.74 -0.45
C LEU A 680 -6.89 23.09 0.64
N ASP A 681 -5.66 23.47 0.26
CA ASP A 681 -4.61 23.89 1.21
C ASP A 681 -4.93 25.17 1.96
N SER A 682 -5.84 25.99 1.45
CA SER A 682 -6.33 27.17 2.16
C SER A 682 -7.06 26.82 3.48
N GLY A 683 -7.51 25.56 3.64
CA GLY A 683 -8.29 25.09 4.79
C GLY A 683 -9.72 25.62 4.85
N GLN A 684 -10.15 26.45 3.89
CA GLN A 684 -11.50 27.01 3.80
C GLN A 684 -12.36 26.20 2.84
N GLN A 685 -13.66 26.11 3.12
CA GLN A 685 -14.62 25.54 2.17
C GLN A 685 -14.78 26.48 0.97
N GLN A 686 -14.36 26.03 -0.20
CA GLN A 686 -14.42 26.81 -1.44
C GLN A 686 -15.21 26.09 -2.51
N ARG A 687 -15.67 26.85 -3.51
CA ARG A 687 -16.26 26.33 -4.74
C ARG A 687 -15.35 26.64 -5.91
N TYR A 688 -15.30 25.76 -6.88
CA TYR A 688 -14.55 25.97 -8.12
C TYR A 688 -15.46 25.71 -9.31
N LEU A 689 -15.65 26.73 -10.16
CA LEU A 689 -16.47 26.64 -11.36
C LEU A 689 -15.55 26.52 -12.59
N LEU A 690 -15.73 25.46 -13.36
CA LEU A 690 -15.07 25.30 -14.65
C LEU A 690 -16.07 24.95 -15.75
N GLN A 691 -15.64 25.13 -16.99
CA GLN A 691 -16.42 24.76 -18.18
C GLN A 691 -15.68 23.67 -18.95
N ILE A 692 -16.35 22.54 -19.19
CA ILE A 692 -15.85 21.44 -20.02
C ILE A 692 -16.82 21.28 -21.18
N ALA A 693 -16.27 21.32 -22.39
CA ALA A 693 -17.01 21.47 -23.63
C ALA A 693 -17.98 22.66 -23.55
N ARG A 694 -19.29 22.39 -23.52
CA ARG A 694 -20.34 23.41 -23.39
C ARG A 694 -21.00 23.45 -22.01
N ARG A 695 -20.64 22.54 -21.12
CA ARG A 695 -21.29 22.35 -19.82
C ARG A 695 -20.48 22.99 -18.71
N TYR A 696 -21.18 23.48 -17.69
CA TYR A 696 -20.56 24.01 -16.48
C TYR A 696 -20.43 22.92 -15.44
N HIS A 697 -19.36 22.97 -14.67
CA HIS A 697 -19.12 22.03 -13.59
C HIS A 697 -18.72 22.81 -12.34
N LEU A 698 -19.38 22.52 -11.22
CA LEU A 698 -19.09 23.15 -9.95
C LEU A 698 -18.54 22.11 -8.98
N LEU A 699 -17.33 22.33 -8.48
CA LEU A 699 -16.71 21.52 -7.43
C LEU A 699 -16.91 22.19 -6.07
N ASP A 700 -17.41 21.42 -5.11
CA ASP A 700 -17.38 21.75 -3.69
C ASP A 700 -16.09 21.20 -3.09
N LEU A 701 -15.18 22.10 -2.71
CA LEU A 701 -13.86 21.78 -2.18
C LEU A 701 -13.91 21.84 -0.65
N THR A 702 -14.19 20.69 -0.04
CA THR A 702 -14.08 20.48 1.40
C THR A 702 -12.98 19.45 1.66
N PRO A 703 -12.03 19.69 2.58
CA PRO A 703 -10.98 18.72 2.90
C PRO A 703 -11.55 17.32 3.19
N GLY A 704 -11.11 16.31 2.45
CA GLY A 704 -11.58 14.92 2.56
C GLY A 704 -12.99 14.65 2.01
N ARG A 705 -13.65 15.65 1.42
CA ARG A 705 -14.99 15.53 0.82
C ARG A 705 -15.16 16.47 -0.38
N VAL A 706 -14.33 16.27 -1.40
CA VAL A 706 -14.48 16.90 -2.72
C VAL A 706 -15.60 16.23 -3.49
N ARG A 707 -16.52 17.05 -4.01
CA ARG A 707 -17.64 16.63 -4.85
C ARG A 707 -17.77 17.56 -6.03
N HIS A 708 -18.36 17.08 -7.12
CA HIS A 708 -18.65 17.92 -8.27
C HIS A 708 -20.09 17.69 -8.76
N SER A 709 -20.63 18.70 -9.44
CA SER A 709 -21.94 18.68 -10.07
C SER A 709 -21.81 19.15 -11.52
N MET A 710 -22.56 18.51 -12.42
CA MET A 710 -22.62 18.88 -13.84
C MET A 710 -23.89 19.71 -14.08
N LEU A 711 -23.74 20.83 -14.75
CA LEU A 711 -24.78 21.82 -15.05
C LEU A 711 -24.80 22.01 -16.57
N GLU A 712 -25.95 21.75 -17.20
CA GLU A 712 -26.01 21.61 -18.66
C GLU A 712 -25.73 22.91 -19.41
N ASP A 713 -26.23 24.03 -18.86
CA ASP A 713 -26.20 25.34 -19.51
C ASP A 713 -26.17 26.51 -18.49
N LEU A 714 -26.16 27.74 -19.01
CA LEU A 714 -26.12 28.96 -18.19
C LEU A 714 -27.37 29.15 -17.32
N PRO A 715 -28.62 28.93 -17.81
CA PRO A 715 -29.81 28.93 -16.96
C PRO A 715 -29.68 27.98 -15.76
N THR A 716 -29.28 26.73 -15.99
CA THR A 716 -29.09 25.73 -14.93
C THR A 716 -28.02 26.18 -13.91
N LEU A 717 -26.94 26.81 -14.38
CA LEU A 717 -25.93 27.41 -13.51
C LEU A 717 -26.50 28.54 -12.65
N LEU A 718 -27.28 29.45 -13.23
CA LEU A 718 -27.90 30.56 -12.51
C LEU A 718 -28.88 30.05 -11.44
N GLU A 719 -29.70 29.06 -11.77
CA GLU A 719 -30.60 28.41 -10.81
C GLU A 719 -29.83 27.77 -9.65
N HIS A 720 -28.70 27.12 -9.95
CA HIS A 720 -27.84 26.52 -8.93
C HIS A 720 -27.19 27.58 -8.04
N LEU A 721 -26.68 28.68 -8.62
CA LEU A 721 -26.09 29.79 -7.87
C LEU A 721 -27.12 30.57 -7.05
N ALA A 722 -28.41 30.50 -7.41
CA ALA A 722 -29.51 31.14 -6.69
C ALA A 722 -30.07 30.30 -5.51
N GLN A 723 -29.47 29.14 -5.21
CA GLN A 723 -29.86 28.31 -4.07
C GLN A 723 -29.41 28.95 -2.74
N ASP A 724 -30.27 28.87 -1.73
CA ASP A 724 -30.03 29.43 -0.40
C ASP A 724 -28.88 28.69 0.32
N ARG A 725 -27.99 29.44 0.97
CA ARG A 725 -26.82 28.90 1.68
C ARG A 725 -26.73 29.46 3.09
N ALA A 726 -26.33 28.62 4.05
CA ALA A 726 -26.19 29.00 5.44
C ALA A 726 -24.91 29.82 5.72
N GLU A 727 -23.85 29.57 4.96
CA GLU A 727 -22.56 30.21 5.13
C GLU A 727 -22.00 30.66 3.78
N TYR A 728 -21.25 31.77 3.79
CA TYR A 728 -20.50 32.23 2.63
C TYR A 728 -19.41 31.24 2.27
N SER A 729 -19.37 30.81 1.01
CA SER A 729 -18.26 30.03 0.49
C SER A 729 -17.75 30.65 -0.81
N PRO A 730 -16.46 31.07 -0.85
CA PRO A 730 -15.87 31.69 -2.03
C PRO A 730 -16.02 30.81 -3.26
N LEU A 731 -16.32 31.42 -4.41
CA LEU A 731 -16.37 30.74 -5.70
C LEU A 731 -15.22 31.24 -6.56
N ARG A 732 -14.31 30.34 -6.91
CA ARG A 732 -13.22 30.60 -7.85
C ARG A 732 -13.60 30.14 -9.25
N LEU A 733 -13.19 30.90 -10.24
CA LEU A 733 -13.41 30.58 -11.65
C LEU A 733 -12.17 29.96 -12.25
N ASP A 734 -12.38 28.94 -13.06
CA ASP A 734 -11.39 28.52 -14.04
C ASP A 734 -11.19 29.62 -15.09
N ARG A 735 -9.93 29.78 -15.52
CA ARG A 735 -9.51 30.80 -16.49
C ARG A 735 -10.27 30.79 -17.82
N ASN A 736 -10.90 29.66 -18.19
CA ASN A 736 -11.67 29.51 -19.43
C ASN A 736 -13.19 29.39 -19.17
N ALA A 737 -13.65 29.49 -17.93
CA ALA A 737 -15.07 29.48 -17.62
C ALA A 737 -15.75 30.80 -18.00
N LEU A 738 -17.04 30.72 -18.36
CA LEU A 738 -17.90 31.89 -18.59
C LEU A 738 -17.34 32.87 -19.63
N GLU A 739 -16.57 32.36 -20.61
CA GLU A 739 -15.96 33.19 -21.64
C GLU A 739 -17.04 33.93 -22.46
N GLY A 740 -17.01 35.26 -22.39
CA GLY A 740 -17.98 36.13 -23.07
C GLY A 740 -19.16 36.57 -22.20
N GLU A 741 -19.35 35.95 -21.04
CA GLU A 741 -20.42 36.27 -20.09
C GLU A 741 -19.97 37.30 -19.07
N ASP A 742 -20.83 38.28 -18.81
CA ASP A 742 -20.66 39.28 -17.74
C ASP A 742 -20.53 38.64 -16.35
N LEU A 743 -21.09 37.44 -16.20
CA LEU A 743 -21.15 36.70 -14.95
C LEU A 743 -19.75 36.43 -14.38
N ALA A 744 -18.72 36.29 -15.23
CA ALA A 744 -17.35 36.08 -14.78
C ALA A 744 -16.87 37.23 -13.87
N LEU A 745 -17.06 38.48 -14.31
CA LEU A 745 -16.66 39.67 -13.55
C LEU A 745 -17.40 39.75 -12.21
N ILE A 746 -18.68 39.39 -12.21
CA ILE A 746 -19.55 39.45 -11.03
C ILE A 746 -19.09 38.44 -9.97
N LEU A 747 -18.88 37.19 -10.37
CA LEU A 747 -18.52 36.12 -9.44
C LEU A 747 -17.12 36.32 -8.84
N GLU A 748 -16.14 36.82 -9.61
CA GLU A 748 -14.80 37.15 -9.11
C GLU A 748 -14.79 38.30 -8.10
N ALA A 749 -15.75 39.21 -8.19
CA ALA A 749 -15.87 40.35 -7.29
C ALA A 749 -16.57 40.02 -5.97
N GLY A 750 -17.07 38.80 -5.79
CA GLY A 750 -17.82 38.38 -4.61
C GLY A 750 -17.03 38.53 -3.30
N ARG A 751 -17.68 39.06 -2.26
CA ARG A 751 -17.10 39.30 -0.93
C ARG A 751 -18.05 38.78 0.16
N PRO A 752 -17.52 38.25 1.27
CA PRO A 752 -18.34 37.87 2.42
C PRO A 752 -18.94 39.10 3.10
N ALA A 753 -20.03 38.89 3.86
CA ALA A 753 -20.60 39.88 4.77
C ALA A 753 -20.99 41.23 4.14
N CYS A 754 -21.40 41.23 2.86
CA CYS A 754 -22.01 42.39 2.20
C CYS A 754 -23.00 41.93 1.13
N ILE A 755 -23.91 42.83 0.75
CA ILE A 755 -24.78 42.66 -0.42
C ILE A 755 -24.14 43.44 -1.56
N GLN A 756 -23.92 42.81 -2.71
CA GLN A 756 -23.30 43.46 -3.86
C GLN A 756 -24.28 43.50 -5.03
N VAL A 757 -24.64 44.71 -5.44
CA VAL A 757 -25.54 44.98 -6.56
C VAL A 757 -24.70 45.37 -7.77
N PHE A 758 -24.85 44.59 -8.84
CA PHE A 758 -24.20 44.79 -10.13
C PHE A 758 -25.25 45.10 -11.18
N TYR A 759 -25.07 46.15 -11.97
CA TYR A 759 -26.01 46.48 -13.04
C TYR A 759 -25.31 46.79 -14.36
N ARG A 760 -25.98 46.45 -15.46
CA ARG A 760 -25.56 46.76 -16.83
C ARG A 760 -26.70 47.38 -17.62
N LEU A 761 -26.42 48.48 -18.30
CA LEU A 761 -27.41 49.20 -19.09
C LEU A 761 -27.41 48.68 -20.53
N HIS A 762 -28.61 48.44 -21.07
CA HIS A 762 -28.87 48.14 -22.48
C HIS A 762 -29.70 49.30 -23.06
N GLU A 763 -29.03 50.44 -23.28
CA GLU A 763 -29.70 51.70 -23.66
C GLU A 763 -30.54 51.59 -24.93
N THR A 764 -30.11 50.78 -25.91
CA THR A 764 -30.84 50.55 -27.16
C THR A 764 -32.16 49.80 -26.97
N GLU A 765 -32.27 48.97 -25.93
CA GLU A 765 -33.45 48.15 -25.64
C GLU A 765 -34.31 48.74 -24.52
N GLY A 766 -33.84 49.79 -23.84
CA GLY A 766 -34.50 50.33 -22.63
C GLY A 766 -34.54 49.34 -21.47
N LEU A 767 -33.59 48.38 -21.44
CA LEU A 767 -33.50 47.32 -20.42
C LEU A 767 -32.20 47.43 -19.62
N ALA A 768 -32.26 47.05 -18.35
CA ALA A 768 -31.09 46.92 -17.51
C ALA A 768 -31.04 45.52 -16.91
N GLN A 769 -29.87 44.93 -16.90
CA GLN A 769 -29.64 43.68 -16.20
C GLN A 769 -29.13 43.99 -14.79
N ILE A 770 -29.79 43.46 -13.77
CA ILE A 770 -29.39 43.54 -12.37
C ILE A 770 -28.96 42.15 -11.91
N ASN A 771 -27.83 42.08 -11.22
CA ASN A 771 -27.34 40.90 -10.53
C ASN A 771 -27.07 41.29 -9.08
N VAL A 772 -27.51 40.48 -8.13
CA VAL A 772 -27.25 40.67 -6.70
C VAL A 772 -26.55 39.44 -6.16
N LEU A 773 -25.36 39.64 -5.59
CA LEU A 773 -24.72 38.66 -4.71
C LEU A 773 -25.06 39.02 -3.27
N ASP A 774 -25.59 38.06 -2.52
CA ASP A 774 -25.90 38.25 -1.11
C ASP A 774 -24.72 37.93 -0.18
N GLU A 775 -24.96 38.08 1.12
CA GLU A 775 -23.97 37.87 2.17
C GLU A 775 -23.44 36.42 2.25
N CYS A 776 -24.16 35.46 1.70
CA CYS A 776 -23.80 34.04 1.63
C CYS A 776 -23.23 33.65 0.24
N GLY A 777 -23.15 34.59 -0.69
CA GLY A 777 -22.63 34.39 -2.04
C GLY A 777 -23.59 33.59 -2.94
N ALA A 778 -24.90 33.66 -2.69
CA ALA A 778 -25.92 33.27 -3.65
C ALA A 778 -26.20 34.41 -4.64
N LEU A 779 -26.59 34.05 -5.86
CA LEU A 779 -26.77 34.98 -6.97
C LEU A 779 -28.25 35.09 -7.35
N TRP A 780 -28.76 36.33 -7.43
CA TRP A 780 -30.02 36.64 -8.09
C TRP A 780 -29.75 37.46 -9.35
N ARG A 781 -30.41 37.13 -10.46
CA ARG A 781 -30.29 37.83 -11.74
C ARG A 781 -31.67 38.17 -12.28
N SER A 782 -31.85 39.40 -12.74
CA SER A 782 -33.10 39.86 -13.35
C SER A 782 -32.83 40.90 -14.45
N GLN A 783 -33.71 40.94 -15.44
CA GLN A 783 -33.71 41.95 -16.48
C GLN A 783 -34.98 42.80 -16.34
N VAL A 784 -34.80 44.10 -16.18
CA VAL A 784 -35.90 45.03 -15.89
C VAL A 784 -35.88 46.22 -16.84
N PRO A 785 -37.05 46.79 -17.21
CA PRO A 785 -37.10 48.05 -17.93
C PRO A 785 -36.46 49.17 -17.09
N PHE A 786 -35.73 50.07 -17.74
CA PHE A 786 -35.15 51.23 -17.08
C PHE A 786 -35.32 52.50 -17.91
N HIS A 787 -35.48 53.64 -17.22
CA HIS A 787 -35.54 54.96 -17.85
C HIS A 787 -34.28 55.77 -17.53
N ASN A 788 -33.89 55.77 -16.26
CA ASN A 788 -32.65 56.34 -15.78
C ASN A 788 -32.13 55.51 -14.59
N GLU A 789 -30.85 55.68 -14.27
CA GLU A 789 -30.18 54.93 -13.21
C GLU A 789 -30.83 55.08 -11.83
N THR A 790 -31.31 56.29 -11.49
CA THR A 790 -32.01 56.55 -10.22
C THR A 790 -33.30 55.73 -10.11
N SER A 791 -34.12 55.71 -11.17
CA SER A 791 -35.38 54.95 -11.23
C SER A 791 -35.16 53.44 -11.17
N LEU A 792 -34.00 52.96 -11.61
CA LEU A 792 -33.61 51.55 -11.58
C LEU A 792 -33.18 51.09 -10.18
N LEU A 793 -32.27 51.85 -9.56
CA LEU A 793 -31.57 51.42 -8.34
C LEU A 793 -32.31 51.82 -7.05
N THR A 794 -33.04 52.93 -7.04
CA THR A 794 -33.72 53.44 -5.82
C THR A 794 -34.76 52.45 -5.26
N PRO A 795 -35.65 51.84 -6.06
CA PRO A 795 -36.62 50.88 -5.53
C PRO A 795 -35.95 49.64 -4.92
N LEU A 796 -34.90 49.13 -5.58
CA LEU A 796 -34.12 48.00 -5.07
C LEU A 796 -33.37 48.37 -3.78
N HIS A 797 -32.76 49.56 -3.73
CA HIS A 797 -32.04 50.04 -2.55
C HIS A 797 -32.95 50.13 -1.32
N ARG A 798 -34.14 50.71 -1.47
CA ARG A 798 -35.14 50.80 -0.38
C ARG A 798 -35.55 49.43 0.12
N PHE A 799 -35.81 48.49 -0.79
CA PHE A 799 -36.15 47.12 -0.42
C PHE A 799 -35.02 46.45 0.39
N LEU A 800 -33.78 46.54 -0.10
CA LEU A 800 -32.62 45.97 0.58
C LEU A 800 -32.38 46.63 1.95
N GLN A 801 -32.53 47.95 2.07
CA GLN A 801 -32.44 48.66 3.35
C GLN A 801 -33.52 48.23 4.34
N SER A 802 -34.75 48.04 3.88
CA SER A 802 -35.85 47.57 4.74
C SER A 802 -35.59 46.16 5.27
N LEU A 803 -35.03 45.28 4.43
CA LEU A 803 -34.59 43.94 4.85
C LEU A 803 -33.48 44.00 5.89
N LEU A 804 -32.43 44.81 5.65
CA LEU A 804 -31.33 44.99 6.59
C LEU A 804 -31.80 45.56 7.93
N TYR A 805 -32.68 46.56 7.90
CA TYR A 805 -33.27 47.13 9.10
C TYR A 805 -34.02 46.08 9.94
N ARG A 806 -34.85 45.23 9.32
CA ARG A 806 -35.57 44.17 10.03
C ARG A 806 -34.64 43.09 10.58
N ARG A 807 -33.62 42.73 9.81
CA ARG A 807 -32.57 41.81 10.26
C ARG A 807 -31.83 42.36 11.48
N ASP A 808 -31.34 43.59 11.41
CA ASP A 808 -30.60 44.25 12.50
C ASP A 808 -31.49 44.39 13.75
N ALA A 809 -32.77 44.75 13.56
CA ALA A 809 -33.74 44.85 14.65
C ALA A 809 -34.03 43.50 15.34
N ALA A 810 -34.09 42.40 14.57
CA ALA A 810 -34.28 41.06 15.10
C ALA A 810 -33.02 40.54 15.82
N GLN A 811 -31.83 40.86 15.32
CA GLN A 811 -30.54 40.37 15.83
C GLN A 811 -29.97 41.19 17.01
N ALA A 812 -30.42 42.44 17.23
CA ALA A 812 -29.93 43.33 18.28
C ALA A 812 -30.04 42.76 19.72
N LEU A 813 -30.82 41.70 19.93
CA LEU A 813 -30.99 41.02 21.21
C LEU A 813 -30.01 39.86 21.46
N GLU A 814 -29.34 39.33 20.43
CA GLU A 814 -28.51 38.11 20.51
C GLU A 814 -26.98 38.37 20.55
N GLY A 815 -26.53 39.61 20.31
CA GLY A 815 -25.13 40.04 20.44
C GLY A 815 -24.67 40.95 19.29
N PRO A 816 -23.53 41.67 19.42
CA PRO A 816 -23.07 42.60 18.40
C PRO A 816 -22.46 41.88 17.19
N GLN A 817 -23.14 41.90 16.04
CA GLN A 817 -22.59 41.59 14.72
C GLN A 817 -22.35 42.87 13.91
N GLN A 818 -21.44 42.83 12.92
CA GLN A 818 -21.23 43.96 12.02
C GLN A 818 -22.42 44.10 11.06
N PRO A 819 -22.96 45.32 10.85
CA PRO A 819 -24.03 45.53 9.89
C PRO A 819 -23.54 45.25 8.47
N LEU A 820 -24.40 44.63 7.65
CA LEU A 820 -24.07 44.37 6.25
C LEU A 820 -24.08 45.68 5.45
N GLU A 821 -23.07 45.87 4.61
CA GLU A 821 -23.01 46.98 3.65
C GLU A 821 -23.66 46.59 2.31
N ILE A 822 -24.26 47.55 1.60
CA ILE A 822 -24.72 47.38 0.22
C ILE A 822 -23.76 48.10 -0.72
N LEU A 823 -23.07 47.34 -1.57
CA LEU A 823 -22.08 47.85 -2.52
C LEU A 823 -22.66 47.85 -3.94
N TYR A 824 -22.51 48.97 -4.66
CA TYR A 824 -23.01 49.12 -6.03
C TYR A 824 -21.87 49.15 -7.05
N HIS A 825 -22.04 48.43 -8.15
CA HIS A 825 -21.08 48.36 -9.24
C HIS A 825 -21.78 48.39 -10.60
N GLN A 826 -21.24 49.16 -11.54
CA GLN A 826 -21.67 49.15 -12.92
C GLN A 826 -20.73 48.31 -13.79
N LEU A 827 -21.30 47.48 -14.66
CA LEU A 827 -20.55 46.81 -15.70
C LEU A 827 -20.33 47.75 -16.88
N LEU A 828 -19.07 47.94 -17.29
CA LEU A 828 -18.67 48.79 -18.40
C LEU A 828 -17.82 48.04 -19.43
N PRO A 829 -17.92 48.39 -20.73
CA PRO A 829 -18.89 49.32 -21.33
C PRO A 829 -20.34 48.79 -21.30
N ALA A 830 -21.31 49.71 -21.50
CA ALA A 830 -22.72 49.36 -21.64
C ALA A 830 -22.96 48.46 -22.86
N ALA A 831 -24.07 47.71 -22.87
CA ALA A 831 -24.43 46.87 -24.00
C ALA A 831 -24.67 47.74 -25.26
N PRO A 832 -24.35 47.25 -26.48
CA PRO A 832 -24.03 45.86 -26.83
C PRO A 832 -22.53 45.50 -26.75
N LEU A 833 -21.65 46.42 -26.35
CA LEU A 833 -20.21 46.15 -26.25
C LEU A 833 -19.93 45.23 -25.06
N ARG A 834 -19.14 44.15 -25.23
CA ARG A 834 -18.77 43.21 -24.15
C ARG A 834 -18.26 43.94 -22.91
N ALA A 835 -18.81 43.63 -21.73
CA ALA A 835 -18.33 44.18 -20.47
C ALA A 835 -16.89 43.70 -20.19
N GLN A 836 -16.05 44.63 -19.72
CA GLN A 836 -14.62 44.38 -19.47
C GLN A 836 -14.20 44.71 -18.04
N ARG A 837 -14.96 45.55 -17.33
CA ARG A 837 -14.63 45.96 -15.96
C ARG A 837 -15.85 46.28 -15.12
N LEU A 838 -15.64 46.27 -13.82
CA LEU A 838 -16.57 46.76 -12.81
C LEU A 838 -16.13 48.15 -12.34
N GLU A 839 -17.04 49.12 -12.37
CA GLU A 839 -16.83 50.44 -11.80
C GLU A 839 -17.66 50.58 -10.52
N PRO A 840 -17.04 50.83 -9.35
CA PRO A 840 -17.78 51.12 -8.12
C PRO A 840 -18.63 52.37 -8.27
N ARG A 841 -19.85 52.32 -7.75
CA ARG A 841 -20.83 53.41 -7.78
C ARG A 841 -21.30 53.73 -6.36
N PRO A 842 -21.56 55.00 -6.04
CA PRO A 842 -22.16 55.34 -4.76
C PRO A 842 -23.57 54.74 -4.66
N ALA A 843 -24.02 54.46 -3.43
CA ALA A 843 -25.41 54.07 -3.20
C ALA A 843 -26.37 55.18 -3.69
N PRO A 844 -27.52 54.83 -4.26
CA PRO A 844 -28.49 55.82 -4.73
C PRO A 844 -28.97 56.68 -3.55
N LEU A 845 -29.03 58.00 -3.75
CA LEU A 845 -29.48 58.94 -2.73
C LEU A 845 -30.99 58.74 -2.47
N ASN A 846 -31.35 58.39 -1.23
CA ASN A 846 -32.73 58.48 -0.77
C ASN A 846 -33.09 59.95 -0.53
N GLU A 847 -33.55 60.65 -1.57
CA GLU A 847 -34.18 61.95 -1.38
C GLU A 847 -35.50 61.75 -0.60
N VAL A 848 -35.50 62.18 0.67
CA VAL A 848 -36.67 62.15 1.59
C VAL A 848 -37.88 62.92 1.03
N SER A 849 -37.67 63.73 -0.02
CA SER A 849 -38.64 64.64 -0.62
C SER A 849 -39.53 64.05 -1.73
N LEU A 850 -39.30 62.81 -2.19
CA LEU A 850 -40.14 62.17 -3.21
C LEU A 850 -41.21 61.27 -2.55
N PRO A 851 -42.51 61.60 -2.63
CA PRO A 851 -43.56 60.71 -2.13
C PRO A 851 -43.51 59.40 -2.92
N PHE A 852 -43.38 58.28 -2.22
CA PHE A 852 -43.39 56.95 -2.82
C PHE A 852 -44.44 56.08 -2.15
N TYR A 853 -44.94 55.09 -2.89
CA TYR A 853 -45.91 54.13 -2.38
C TYR A 853 -45.18 53.04 -1.62
N ASP A 854 -45.47 52.93 -0.32
CA ASP A 854 -45.04 51.78 0.46
C ASP A 854 -45.93 50.59 0.13
N VAL A 855 -45.32 49.54 -0.44
CA VAL A 855 -46.00 48.29 -0.75
C VAL A 855 -45.29 47.19 0.02
N GLN A 856 -45.89 46.78 1.14
CA GLN A 856 -45.40 45.68 1.96
C GLN A 856 -46.15 44.39 1.60
N ALA A 857 -45.42 43.30 1.42
CA ALA A 857 -45.98 41.98 1.28
C ALA A 857 -45.71 41.14 2.53
N ILE A 858 -46.73 40.46 3.04
CA ILE A 858 -46.61 39.48 4.12
C ILE A 858 -47.04 38.12 3.56
N VAL A 859 -46.20 37.11 3.73
CA VAL A 859 -46.48 35.76 3.21
C VAL A 859 -46.51 34.75 4.36
N GLU A 860 -47.62 34.04 4.47
CA GLU A 860 -47.93 33.11 5.55
C GLU A 860 -48.15 31.67 5.04
N PRO A 861 -47.90 30.64 5.85
CA PRO A 861 -48.17 29.26 5.46
C PRO A 861 -49.67 29.03 5.26
N GLY A 862 -50.05 28.46 4.11
CA GLY A 862 -51.44 28.12 3.80
C GLY A 862 -51.78 26.64 3.94
N ASN A 863 -53.00 26.26 3.57
CA ASN A 863 -53.44 24.87 3.58
C ASN A 863 -52.81 24.10 2.39
N GLY A 864 -51.77 23.31 2.66
CA GLY A 864 -51.06 22.51 1.65
C GLY A 864 -49.82 23.23 1.08
N PRO A 865 -49.44 23.01 -0.19
CA PRO A 865 -48.20 23.57 -0.77
C PRO A 865 -48.31 25.06 -1.17
N ARG A 866 -49.43 25.73 -0.87
CA ARG A 866 -49.71 27.11 -1.30
C ARG A 866 -49.63 28.05 -0.10
N ALA A 867 -48.86 29.13 -0.22
CA ALA A 867 -48.74 30.17 0.81
C ALA A 867 -49.83 31.24 0.62
N TYR A 868 -50.32 31.82 1.72
CA TYR A 868 -51.23 32.95 1.71
C TYR A 868 -50.46 34.27 1.58
N VAL A 869 -50.95 35.19 0.75
CA VAL A 869 -50.32 36.50 0.53
C VAL A 869 -51.24 37.63 0.98
N SER A 870 -50.70 38.57 1.76
CA SER A 870 -51.32 39.86 2.06
C SER A 870 -50.43 41.01 1.59
N LEU A 871 -51.01 41.97 0.88
CA LEU A 871 -50.35 43.15 0.37
C LEU A 871 -50.90 44.39 1.08
N PHE A 872 -50.01 45.19 1.67
CA PHE A 872 -50.33 46.47 2.28
C PHE A 872 -49.84 47.58 1.37
N CYS A 873 -50.75 48.42 0.88
CA CYS A 873 -50.40 49.65 0.18
C CYS A 873 -50.60 50.82 1.14
N ASN A 874 -49.49 51.41 1.61
CA ASN A 874 -49.44 52.37 2.72
C ASN A 874 -50.12 51.81 3.99
N HIS A 875 -51.36 52.20 4.26
CA HIS A 875 -52.13 51.76 5.43
C HIS A 875 -53.32 50.85 5.08
N ARG A 876 -53.49 50.50 3.80
CA ARG A 876 -54.62 49.67 3.35
C ARG A 876 -54.15 48.24 3.08
N GLU A 877 -54.77 47.30 3.79
CA GLU A 877 -54.58 45.86 3.60
C GLU A 877 -55.41 45.35 2.41
N PHE A 878 -54.82 44.43 1.67
CA PHE A 878 -55.46 43.57 0.69
C PHE A 878 -54.97 42.15 0.94
N SER A 879 -55.84 41.26 1.41
CA SER A 879 -55.47 39.87 1.72
C SER A 879 -56.07 38.89 0.72
N GLU A 880 -55.39 37.77 0.49
CA GLU A 880 -55.94 36.66 -0.31
C GLU A 880 -57.22 36.08 0.32
N LEU A 881 -57.39 36.20 1.64
CA LEU A 881 -58.61 35.83 2.35
C LEU A 881 -59.83 36.67 1.92
N GLU A 882 -59.63 37.97 1.68
CA GLU A 882 -60.71 38.88 1.26
C GLU A 882 -60.96 38.84 -0.26
N HIS A 883 -59.89 38.74 -1.05
CA HIS A 883 -59.95 38.95 -2.50
C HIS A 883 -59.71 37.71 -3.36
N GLY A 884 -59.29 36.58 -2.78
CA GLY A 884 -59.00 35.34 -3.48
C GLY A 884 -58.09 35.55 -4.69
N GLU A 885 -58.44 34.95 -5.83
CA GLU A 885 -57.68 35.07 -7.09
C GLU A 885 -57.62 36.50 -7.65
N GLN A 886 -58.46 37.42 -7.17
CA GLN A 886 -58.48 38.82 -7.62
C GLN A 886 -57.57 39.76 -6.83
N LEU A 887 -56.79 39.23 -5.88
CA LEU A 887 -55.89 40.01 -5.01
C LEU A 887 -55.02 41.00 -5.81
N PHE A 888 -54.19 40.49 -6.73
CA PHE A 888 -53.25 41.32 -7.48
C PHE A 888 -53.96 42.35 -8.38
N THR A 889 -55.11 42.02 -8.97
CA THR A 889 -55.92 42.93 -9.80
C THR A 889 -56.51 44.08 -8.98
N ASN A 890 -57.00 43.80 -7.77
CA ASN A 890 -57.56 44.83 -6.89
C ASN A 890 -56.46 45.76 -6.36
N VAL A 891 -55.30 45.22 -6.01
CA VAL A 891 -54.13 46.00 -5.60
C VAL A 891 -53.60 46.85 -6.76
N ALA A 892 -53.49 46.29 -7.96
CA ALA A 892 -53.12 47.01 -9.18
C ALA A 892 -54.03 48.21 -9.46
N ARG A 893 -55.36 48.02 -9.43
CA ARG A 893 -56.32 49.13 -9.60
C ARG A 893 -56.18 50.20 -8.52
N HIS A 894 -55.94 49.79 -7.27
CA HIS A 894 -55.75 50.73 -6.18
C HIS A 894 -54.51 51.60 -6.40
N ILE A 895 -53.38 50.99 -6.78
CA ILE A 895 -52.15 51.71 -7.10
C ILE A 895 -52.34 52.65 -8.30
N LEU A 896 -52.98 52.20 -9.38
CA LEU A 896 -53.24 53.03 -10.56
C LEU A 896 -54.10 54.27 -10.24
N ALA A 897 -55.14 54.10 -9.42
CA ALA A 897 -56.03 55.20 -9.02
C ALA A 897 -55.32 56.31 -8.23
N GLN A 898 -54.13 56.03 -7.68
CA GLN A 898 -53.40 56.95 -6.84
C GLN A 898 -52.09 57.48 -7.47
N ARG A 899 -51.80 57.12 -8.72
CA ARG A 899 -50.67 57.70 -9.49
C ARG A 899 -51.03 59.10 -10.00
N SER A 900 -50.16 60.07 -9.75
CA SER A 900 -50.30 61.45 -10.24
C SER A 900 -49.96 61.59 -11.74
N GLU A 901 -49.19 60.66 -12.30
CA GLU A 901 -48.78 60.61 -13.71
C GLU A 901 -49.27 59.31 -14.37
N GLN A 902 -49.80 59.41 -15.59
CA GLN A 902 -50.25 58.24 -16.39
C GLN A 902 -49.08 57.43 -17.00
N GLN A 903 -47.84 57.65 -16.57
CA GLN A 903 -46.70 56.92 -17.13
C GLN A 903 -46.71 55.45 -16.68
N PRO A 904 -46.50 54.49 -17.60
CA PRO A 904 -46.54 53.06 -17.31
C PRO A 904 -45.21 52.58 -16.70
N TYR A 905 -44.89 53.00 -15.48
CA TYR A 905 -43.77 52.41 -14.73
C TYR A 905 -44.23 51.24 -13.84
N PRO A 906 -43.38 50.21 -13.60
CA PRO A 906 -43.74 49.07 -12.75
C PRO A 906 -44.04 49.46 -11.30
N CYS A 907 -44.85 48.68 -10.61
CA CYS A 907 -44.94 48.72 -9.15
C CYS A 907 -43.83 47.88 -8.53
N TYR A 908 -43.24 48.40 -7.46
CA TYR A 908 -42.19 47.75 -6.70
C TYR A 908 -42.64 47.49 -5.28
N ILE A 909 -42.34 46.31 -4.76
CA ILE A 909 -42.53 45.95 -3.35
C ILE A 909 -41.38 46.57 -2.57
N THR A 910 -41.71 47.42 -1.60
CA THR A 910 -40.73 48.13 -0.76
C THR A 910 -40.36 47.31 0.47
N ASP A 911 -41.21 46.37 0.91
CA ASP A 911 -40.96 45.52 2.07
C ASP A 911 -41.59 44.12 1.92
N LEU A 912 -40.94 43.06 2.43
CA LEU A 912 -41.42 41.67 2.33
C LEU A 912 -41.16 40.87 3.61
N ASP A 913 -42.20 40.42 4.29
CA ASP A 913 -42.11 39.54 5.46
C ASP A 913 -42.37 38.06 5.10
N LEU A 914 -41.41 37.20 5.47
CA LEU A 914 -41.43 35.75 5.28
C LEU A 914 -41.28 34.98 6.62
N SER A 915 -41.31 35.68 7.76
CA SER A 915 -41.05 35.12 9.10
C SER A 915 -41.98 33.94 9.44
N ALA A 916 -43.26 34.06 9.09
CA ALA A 916 -44.26 33.01 9.32
C ALA A 916 -44.01 31.74 8.49
N LEU A 917 -43.35 31.84 7.33
CA LEU A 917 -43.08 30.71 6.43
C LEU A 917 -41.85 29.89 6.83
N LEU A 918 -40.83 30.54 7.40
CA LEU A 918 -39.49 29.97 7.56
C LEU A 918 -39.12 29.68 9.02
N GLY A 919 -39.95 30.06 9.98
CA GLY A 919 -39.73 29.82 11.41
C GLY A 919 -38.48 30.54 11.93
N GLU A 920 -37.63 29.83 12.66
CA GLU A 920 -36.38 30.38 13.23
C GLU A 920 -35.24 30.55 12.21
N ARG A 921 -35.38 30.05 10.97
CA ARG A 921 -34.33 30.16 9.95
C ARG A 921 -34.38 31.53 9.29
N GLN A 922 -33.34 32.33 9.44
CA GLN A 922 -33.19 33.57 8.67
C GLN A 922 -32.86 33.25 7.20
N PRO A 923 -33.73 33.60 6.24
CA PRO A 923 -33.43 33.43 4.82
C PRO A 923 -32.39 34.43 4.33
N SER A 924 -31.65 34.04 3.30
CA SER A 924 -30.74 34.94 2.58
C SER A 924 -31.49 36.04 1.81
N VAL A 925 -30.80 37.12 1.48
CA VAL A 925 -31.35 38.23 0.69
C VAL A 925 -31.81 37.76 -0.70
N VAL A 926 -31.10 36.83 -1.34
CA VAL A 926 -31.54 36.25 -2.63
C VAL A 926 -32.89 35.54 -2.50
N HIS A 927 -33.14 34.85 -1.38
CA HIS A 927 -34.42 34.21 -1.14
C HIS A 927 -35.58 35.23 -1.11
N TYR A 928 -35.40 36.36 -0.42
CA TYR A 928 -36.35 37.47 -0.45
C TYR A 928 -36.53 38.05 -1.85
N LEU A 929 -35.44 38.26 -2.60
CA LEU A 929 -35.50 38.81 -3.96
C LEU A 929 -36.27 37.89 -4.92
N ARG A 930 -36.20 36.57 -4.76
CA ARG A 930 -36.98 35.61 -5.56
C ARG A 930 -38.48 35.73 -5.29
N TYR A 931 -38.89 35.79 -4.03
CA TYR A 931 -40.29 36.01 -3.65
C TYR A 931 -40.78 37.38 -4.12
N LYS A 932 -39.98 38.44 -3.90
CA LYS A 932 -40.25 39.78 -4.41
C LYS A 932 -40.50 39.76 -5.91
N ALA A 933 -39.60 39.15 -6.68
CA ALA A 933 -39.73 39.10 -8.14
C ALA A 933 -41.02 38.40 -8.59
N SER A 934 -41.37 37.26 -7.97
CA SER A 934 -42.61 36.55 -8.29
C SER A 934 -43.87 37.35 -7.95
N LEU A 935 -43.90 38.01 -6.79
CA LEU A 935 -45.02 38.87 -6.39
C LEU A 935 -45.13 40.13 -7.25
N GLU A 936 -43.99 40.75 -7.59
CA GLU A 936 -43.95 41.90 -8.50
C GLU A 936 -44.36 41.50 -9.93
N GLU A 937 -44.01 40.32 -10.41
CA GLU A 937 -44.45 39.82 -11.71
C GLU A 937 -45.98 39.64 -11.72
N ALA A 938 -46.55 39.03 -10.69
CA ALA A 938 -48.01 38.88 -10.55
C ALA A 938 -48.71 40.25 -10.48
N LEU A 939 -48.18 41.19 -9.69
CA LEU A 939 -48.73 42.54 -9.53
C LEU A 939 -48.62 43.36 -10.81
N ASN A 940 -47.46 43.33 -11.48
CA ASN A 940 -47.24 44.06 -12.73
C ASN A 940 -47.96 43.44 -13.92
N GLY A 941 -48.15 42.12 -13.93
CA GLY A 941 -49.02 41.43 -14.88
C GLY A 941 -50.48 41.88 -14.74
N ALA A 942 -50.96 42.02 -13.50
CA ALA A 942 -52.27 42.58 -13.22
C ALA A 942 -52.39 44.06 -13.61
N LEU A 943 -51.34 44.87 -13.42
CA LEU A 943 -51.29 46.28 -13.85
C LEU A 943 -51.36 46.46 -15.38
N ARG A 944 -50.89 45.48 -16.17
CA ARG A 944 -50.97 45.52 -17.63
C ARG A 944 -52.35 45.11 -18.16
N THR A 945 -53.12 44.39 -17.35
CA THR A 945 -54.44 43.84 -17.71
C THR A 945 -55.61 44.57 -17.04
N SER A 946 -55.33 45.42 -16.04
CA SER A 946 -56.28 46.32 -15.36
C SER A 946 -56.33 47.69 -16.02
#